data_AF-A0A837BSM9-F1
#
_entry.id   AF-A0A837BSM9-F1
#
_cell.length_a   1.000
_cell.length_b   1.000
_cell.length_c   1.000
_cell.angle_alpha   90.00
_cell.angle_beta   90.00
_cell.angle_gamma   90.00
#
_symmetry.space_group_name_H-M   'P 1'
#
loop_
_entity.id
_entity.type
_entity.pdbx_description
1 polymer ?
#
loop_
_entity_poly.entity_id
_entity_poly.type
_entity_poly.pdbx_seq_one_letter_code
_entity_poly.pdbx_strand_id
1 'polypeptide(L)'
;MKSTKFKQNILAKLGISMAAAVLGMMSGANLVQNVLAASVAPAANDQTAKTTPTATNTVNNQLGFWTGTDGSCTWQYDVLTNTLTISGAKGAQLSSTPFTKEFKWAGSIEHIVFEGPFKLPANSKQKFANLRYLSDIKGLENADTSDVTNMSGLFAGDMKLNSLDISNFNTDKVTDMSNMFNRLGMDNATATAIDLSKLNTANVTTMNNMFAAANFKKLDLKNFNTSKVTDMANMFSSTKAETINVDSFDTSKVQNMSGMFDNCMIKQLDCSGFNTKNVTDMSSMFSHSENITTLNLSNFNTSNVKNMKTMFFGNSNLTSLDLSNFDTSKVTNMSGMFSDDTALKQLNLTGWNTANVTDMSTMFARLKNIVSLNIKHFNTGKVTDMFSMFNGAENLTDFDISHFDTSKVTNTSYMFSGMKKITSIDLSHFNTKSNTTLFGMFSDDDNLKTVNLKGWNTKRVRSMSRMFKNDPQLVNINLSHLNTNSLTEAYEMFKNDQSLKTVDLHNWNTRKITEVSEMFAQCPNLTNVNLHGWHMPKLTDSTDMFMQDKKLAGVDLTNFNIHNSRILNQAGNPKGFAVKLGHYRLRKSSGVGQRFKHIQAVGKGTIRKPKGKKFTAKQLFKLYNHSAKKSPRETYVMYNGKKPQLPKSFHF
;
A
#
# COMPACT_ATOMS: atom_id res chain seq x y z
N MET A 1 -3.54 -31.63 -11.79
CA MET A 1 -4.51 -32.48 -12.53
C MET A 1 -3.91 -33.63 -13.35
N LYS A 2 -2.62 -33.66 -13.75
CA LYS A 2 -2.05 -34.83 -14.48
C LYS A 2 -1.50 -35.97 -13.59
N SER A 3 -1.12 -35.72 -12.33
CA SER A 3 -0.60 -36.77 -11.42
C SER A 3 -1.68 -37.69 -10.83
N THR A 4 -2.90 -37.17 -10.62
CA THR A 4 -3.98 -37.89 -9.92
C THR A 4 -4.42 -39.17 -10.63
N LYS A 5 -4.45 -39.17 -11.98
CA LYS A 5 -4.80 -40.36 -12.79
C LYS A 5 -3.73 -41.46 -12.77
N PHE A 6 -2.48 -41.14 -12.42
CA PHE A 6 -1.43 -42.15 -12.30
C PHE A 6 -1.51 -42.88 -10.95
N LYS A 7 -1.81 -42.17 -9.85
CA LYS A 7 -1.99 -42.78 -8.51
C LYS A 7 -3.13 -43.82 -8.50
N GLN A 8 -4.27 -43.55 -9.14
CA GLN A 8 -5.40 -44.51 -9.21
C GLN A 8 -5.05 -45.82 -9.93
N ASN A 9 -4.25 -45.77 -11.01
CA ASN A 9 -3.90 -46.96 -11.80
C ASN A 9 -2.90 -47.91 -11.11
N ILE A 10 -2.15 -47.44 -10.11
CA ILE A 10 -1.23 -48.30 -9.33
C ILE A 10 -1.99 -48.98 -8.19
N LEU A 11 -2.81 -48.23 -7.44
CA LEU A 11 -3.62 -48.77 -6.34
C LEU A 11 -4.59 -49.86 -6.83
N ALA A 12 -5.22 -49.67 -7.99
CA ALA A 12 -6.10 -50.67 -8.60
C ALA A 12 -5.38 -51.98 -9.02
N LYS A 13 -4.04 -51.97 -9.17
CA LYS A 13 -3.25 -53.16 -9.56
C LYS A 13 -2.74 -54.00 -8.40
N LEU A 14 -2.81 -53.50 -7.16
CA LEU A 14 -2.27 -54.18 -5.98
C LEU A 14 -3.32 -54.80 -5.06
N GLY A 15 -4.62 -54.61 -5.33
CA GLY A 15 -5.70 -55.35 -4.65
C GLY A 15 -5.94 -54.98 -3.17
N ILE A 16 -5.27 -53.96 -2.64
CA ILE A 16 -5.41 -53.54 -1.23
C ILE A 16 -6.61 -52.59 -1.11
N SER A 17 -7.63 -52.98 -0.35
CA SER A 17 -8.74 -52.10 0.00
C SER A 17 -8.32 -51.14 1.13
N MET A 18 -8.87 -49.93 1.10
CA MET A 18 -8.48 -48.82 1.98
C MET A 18 -8.77 -49.08 3.49
N ALA A 19 -9.47 -50.17 3.83
CA ALA A 19 -9.77 -50.57 5.20
C ALA A 19 -8.65 -51.38 5.89
N ALA A 20 -7.71 -51.98 5.15
CA ALA A 20 -6.67 -52.84 5.74
C ALA A 20 -5.49 -52.05 6.36
N ALA A 21 -5.26 -50.81 5.89
CA ALA A 21 -4.09 -50.01 6.28
C ALA A 21 -4.13 -49.47 7.73
N VAL A 22 -5.28 -49.55 8.42
CA VAL A 22 -5.47 -49.02 9.78
C VAL A 22 -5.40 -50.12 10.86
N LEU A 23 -5.63 -51.40 10.52
CA LEU A 23 -5.48 -52.51 11.48
C LEU A 23 -4.12 -53.22 11.40
N GLY A 24 -3.36 -53.08 10.30
CA GLY A 24 -2.08 -53.78 10.11
C GLY A 24 -0.92 -53.32 11.00
N MET A 25 -1.06 -52.23 11.75
CA MET A 25 0.01 -51.66 12.58
C MET A 25 -0.04 -52.10 14.07
N MET A 26 -0.84 -53.13 14.40
CA MET A 26 -0.93 -53.70 15.76
C MET A 26 -0.60 -55.21 15.80
N SER A 27 0.48 -55.65 15.14
CA SER A 27 1.07 -56.98 15.42
C SER A 27 2.57 -57.03 15.11
N GLY A 28 3.37 -56.40 15.96
CA GLY A 28 4.81 -56.64 16.00
C GLY A 28 5.12 -58.02 16.62
N ALA A 29 5.27 -59.05 15.79
CA ALA A 29 5.81 -60.34 16.20
C ALA A 29 6.45 -61.11 15.04
N ASN A 30 7.76 -61.39 15.17
CA ASN A 30 8.51 -62.46 14.52
C ASN A 30 8.36 -62.69 13.00
N LEU A 31 9.40 -62.30 12.25
CA LEU A 31 10.11 -63.26 11.40
C LEU A 31 11.62 -63.06 11.60
N VAL A 32 12.32 -64.16 11.87
CA VAL A 32 13.64 -64.21 12.51
C VAL A 32 14.70 -64.75 11.55
N GLN A 33 15.94 -64.28 11.74
CA GLN A 33 17.21 -64.80 11.21
C GLN A 33 17.48 -64.73 9.70
N ASN A 34 18.54 -64.00 9.36
CA ASN A 34 19.82 -64.68 9.10
C ASN A 34 20.98 -63.89 9.75
N VAL A 35 22.01 -64.61 10.20
CA VAL A 35 23.12 -64.13 11.04
C VAL A 35 24.45 -64.27 10.28
N LEU A 36 25.51 -63.63 10.82
CA LEU A 36 26.94 -63.66 10.43
C LEU A 36 27.32 -62.57 9.40
N ALA A 37 28.36 -61.73 9.59
CA ALA A 37 29.20 -61.37 10.75
C ALA A 37 29.84 -59.98 10.47
N ALA A 38 30.61 -59.29 11.32
CA ALA A 38 31.23 -59.62 12.61
C ALA A 38 31.41 -58.37 13.53
N SER A 39 32.50 -58.35 14.30
CA SER A 39 33.06 -57.33 15.21
C SER A 39 33.88 -56.23 14.49
N VAL A 40 34.37 -55.12 15.07
CA VAL A 40 34.96 -54.82 16.40
C VAL A 40 34.79 -53.32 16.76
N ALA A 41 34.83 -52.96 18.06
CA ALA A 41 35.07 -51.61 18.59
C ALA A 41 36.23 -51.66 19.62
N PRO A 42 36.86 -50.55 20.10
CA PRO A 42 36.53 -49.12 19.93
C PRO A 42 37.76 -48.19 19.62
N ALA A 43 37.52 -46.88 19.44
CA ALA A 43 38.42 -45.79 19.89
C ALA A 43 37.74 -44.41 19.75
N ALA A 44 38.01 -43.48 20.67
CA ALA A 44 37.60 -42.08 20.56
C ALA A 44 38.76 -41.22 20.03
N ASN A 45 38.46 -40.20 19.20
CA ASN A 45 39.09 -38.89 19.29
C ASN A 45 38.40 -37.83 18.43
N ASP A 46 38.85 -36.59 18.59
CA ASP A 46 38.07 -35.36 18.46
C ASP A 46 38.10 -34.66 17.07
N GLN A 47 37.14 -33.75 16.90
CA GLN A 47 37.13 -32.53 16.07
C GLN A 47 37.07 -32.58 14.52
N THR A 48 36.06 -31.83 14.04
CA THR A 48 36.02 -31.08 12.77
C THR A 48 36.08 -31.85 11.45
N ALA A 49 34.89 -32.23 10.94
CA ALA A 49 34.68 -32.41 9.50
C ALA A 49 33.38 -31.73 9.05
N LYS A 50 33.50 -30.76 8.13
CA LYS A 50 32.35 -30.28 7.34
C LYS A 50 31.94 -31.37 6.37
N THR A 51 30.86 -32.09 6.65
CA THR A 51 30.22 -32.98 5.67
C THR A 51 28.82 -32.49 5.35
N THR A 52 28.65 -32.01 4.13
CA THR A 52 27.36 -31.74 3.51
C THR A 52 26.48 -32.98 3.59
N PRO A 53 25.19 -32.90 4.00
CA PRO A 53 24.30 -34.05 3.97
C PRO A 53 24.13 -34.52 2.53
N THR A 54 24.71 -35.66 2.21
CA THR A 54 24.52 -36.29 0.91
C THR A 54 23.42 -37.31 1.08
N ALA A 55 22.19 -36.94 0.70
CA ALA A 55 21.09 -37.90 0.60
C ALA A 55 21.48 -38.97 -0.43
N THR A 56 21.93 -40.13 0.05
CA THR A 56 22.26 -41.29 -0.79
C THR A 56 20.96 -41.85 -1.34
N ASN A 57 20.63 -41.48 -2.58
CA ASN A 57 19.44 -41.94 -3.30
C ASN A 57 19.51 -43.44 -3.64
N THR A 58 19.43 -44.32 -2.65
CA THR A 58 19.20 -45.76 -2.85
C THR A 58 17.72 -45.98 -3.17
N VAL A 59 17.37 -45.78 -4.45
CA VAL A 59 16.03 -46.07 -4.97
C VAL A 59 15.83 -47.59 -4.99
N ASN A 60 15.05 -48.14 -4.07
CA ASN A 60 14.59 -49.52 -4.19
C ASN A 60 13.43 -49.56 -5.22
N ASN A 61 13.80 -49.77 -6.48
CA ASN A 61 13.05 -49.36 -7.68
C ASN A 61 11.78 -50.19 -7.97
N GLN A 62 11.28 -50.95 -6.99
CA GLN A 62 10.07 -51.78 -7.07
C GLN A 62 8.94 -51.35 -6.12
N LEU A 63 9.20 -50.52 -5.09
CA LEU A 63 8.24 -50.27 -4.00
C LEU A 63 7.83 -48.80 -3.80
N GLY A 64 8.43 -47.85 -4.53
CA GLY A 64 8.03 -46.43 -4.43
C GLY A 64 8.50 -45.69 -3.17
N PHE A 65 9.46 -46.26 -2.44
CA PHE A 65 10.06 -45.63 -1.26
C PHE A 65 11.42 -45.00 -1.56
N TRP A 66 11.67 -43.83 -0.98
CA TRP A 66 13.00 -43.22 -0.85
C TRP A 66 13.43 -43.28 0.62
N THR A 67 14.72 -43.52 0.89
CA THR A 67 15.23 -43.63 2.26
C THR A 67 16.53 -42.85 2.45
N GLY A 68 16.87 -42.57 3.72
CA GLY A 68 18.12 -41.92 4.09
C GLY A 68 18.20 -41.65 5.59
N THR A 69 19.03 -40.68 5.97
CA THR A 69 19.16 -40.21 7.36
C THR A 69 18.91 -38.70 7.48
N ASP A 70 18.54 -38.28 8.68
CA ASP A 70 18.47 -36.89 9.14
C ASP A 70 19.04 -36.86 10.57
N GLY A 71 20.21 -36.25 10.74
CA GLY A 71 20.99 -36.39 11.96
C GLY A 71 21.38 -37.86 12.19
N SER A 72 20.96 -38.43 13.32
CA SER A 72 21.09 -39.87 13.62
C SER A 72 19.79 -40.66 13.51
N CYS A 73 18.71 -40.04 13.02
CA CYS A 73 17.47 -40.73 12.65
C CYS A 73 17.55 -41.27 11.22
N THR A 74 16.90 -42.40 10.96
CA THR A 74 16.60 -42.91 9.63
C THR A 74 15.23 -42.44 9.17
N TRP A 75 15.03 -42.25 7.87
CA TRP A 75 13.74 -41.90 7.30
C TRP A 75 13.40 -42.71 6.05
N GLN A 76 12.11 -42.85 5.79
CA GLN A 76 11.51 -43.47 4.63
C GLN A 76 10.34 -42.61 4.14
N TYR A 77 10.40 -42.17 2.88
CA TYR A 77 9.33 -41.43 2.21
C TYR A 77 8.61 -42.30 1.19
N ASP A 78 7.30 -42.43 1.34
CA ASP A 78 6.40 -43.12 0.42
C ASP A 78 5.83 -42.13 -0.61
N VAL A 79 6.18 -42.28 -1.88
CA VAL A 79 5.69 -41.39 -2.97
C VAL A 79 4.23 -41.68 -3.38
N LEU A 80 3.66 -42.81 -2.97
CA LEU A 80 2.28 -43.19 -3.23
C LEU A 80 1.35 -42.54 -2.20
N THR A 81 1.64 -42.71 -0.91
CA THR A 81 0.85 -42.12 0.20
C THR A 81 1.29 -40.71 0.60
N ASN A 82 2.42 -40.21 0.08
CA ASN A 82 3.02 -38.92 0.48
C ASN A 82 3.38 -38.86 1.98
N THR A 83 3.70 -40.02 2.58
CA THR A 83 4.05 -40.17 4.00
C THR A 83 5.56 -40.17 4.21
N LEU A 84 6.05 -39.35 5.13
CA LEU A 84 7.41 -39.39 5.65
C LEU A 84 7.42 -40.09 7.02
N THR A 85 7.90 -41.34 7.03
CA THR A 85 8.16 -42.10 8.25
C THR A 85 9.58 -41.83 8.73
N ILE A 86 9.76 -41.56 10.02
CA ILE A 86 11.05 -41.30 10.66
C ILE A 86 11.18 -42.21 11.87
N SER A 87 12.33 -42.86 11.98
CA SER A 87 12.65 -43.83 13.02
C SER A 87 14.07 -43.63 13.54
N GLY A 88 14.35 -44.13 14.74
CA GLY A 88 15.66 -44.00 15.36
C GLY A 88 15.78 -44.87 16.59
N ALA A 89 17.02 -45.21 16.95
CA ALA A 89 17.32 -45.83 18.24
C ALA A 89 17.01 -44.86 19.38
N LYS A 90 16.85 -45.36 20.61
CA LYS A 90 16.59 -44.53 21.80
C LYS A 90 17.65 -43.43 21.94
N GLY A 91 17.23 -42.17 21.85
CA GLY A 91 18.11 -40.99 21.93
C GLY A 91 18.67 -40.52 20.57
N ALA A 92 18.23 -41.08 19.45
CA ALA A 92 18.49 -40.54 18.12
C ALA A 92 17.97 -39.10 18.00
N GLN A 93 18.67 -38.26 17.24
CA GLN A 93 18.41 -36.83 17.15
C GLN A 93 18.34 -36.40 15.69
N LEU A 94 17.35 -35.59 15.34
CA LEU A 94 17.25 -34.96 14.02
C LEU A 94 18.36 -33.89 13.84
N SER A 95 18.73 -33.60 12.59
CA SER A 95 19.60 -32.46 12.27
C SER A 95 18.86 -31.14 12.45
N SER A 96 19.60 -30.05 12.64
CA SER A 96 19.04 -28.69 12.65
C SER A 96 18.65 -28.17 11.25
N THR A 97 18.65 -29.01 10.22
CA THR A 97 18.29 -28.63 8.85
C THR A 97 16.78 -28.66 8.69
N PRO A 98 16.12 -27.58 8.22
CA PRO A 98 14.71 -27.62 7.82
C PRO A 98 14.44 -28.71 6.78
N PHE A 99 13.36 -29.47 6.94
CA PHE A 99 12.98 -30.54 5.99
C PHE A 99 12.87 -30.04 4.56
N THR A 100 12.44 -28.80 4.33
CA THR A 100 12.37 -28.18 2.99
C THR A 100 13.72 -27.90 2.33
N LYS A 101 14.84 -27.97 3.07
CA LYS A 101 16.21 -27.90 2.55
C LYS A 101 16.87 -29.28 2.46
N GLU A 102 16.52 -30.16 3.38
CA GLU A 102 17.05 -31.53 3.50
C GLU A 102 16.43 -32.45 2.44
N PHE A 103 15.11 -32.36 2.24
CA PHE A 103 14.34 -33.18 1.32
C PHE A 103 13.86 -32.35 0.13
N LYS A 104 14.40 -32.60 -1.05
CA LYS A 104 13.98 -31.93 -2.31
C LYS A 104 12.49 -32.12 -2.66
N TRP A 105 11.86 -33.11 -2.04
CA TRP A 105 10.46 -33.52 -2.19
C TRP A 105 9.57 -33.12 -1.01
N ALA A 106 10.09 -32.39 -0.01
CA ALA A 106 9.34 -31.93 1.17
C ALA A 106 8.02 -31.23 0.82
N GLY A 107 8.00 -30.47 -0.28
CA GLY A 107 6.80 -29.82 -0.82
C GLY A 107 5.74 -30.76 -1.39
N SER A 108 5.84 -32.08 -1.15
CA SER A 108 4.82 -33.08 -1.46
C SER A 108 4.46 -33.97 -0.25
N ILE A 109 5.01 -33.71 0.93
CA ILE A 109 4.64 -34.42 2.17
C ILE A 109 3.20 -34.06 2.56
N GLU A 110 2.38 -35.08 2.79
CA GLU A 110 1.02 -34.96 3.36
C GLU A 110 0.98 -35.48 4.80
N HIS A 111 1.79 -36.48 5.15
CA HIS A 111 1.82 -37.07 6.50
C HIS A 111 3.27 -37.18 7.02
N ILE A 112 3.49 -36.94 8.32
CA ILE A 112 4.72 -37.31 9.02
C ILE A 112 4.39 -38.33 10.12
N VAL A 113 5.19 -39.37 10.26
CA VAL A 113 5.04 -40.41 11.28
C VAL A 113 6.38 -40.65 11.97
N PHE A 114 6.43 -40.50 13.29
CA PHE A 114 7.57 -40.90 14.12
C PHE A 114 7.28 -42.25 14.79
N GLU A 115 8.12 -43.25 14.54
CA GLU A 115 7.92 -44.64 15.02
C GLU A 115 8.49 -44.90 16.43
N GLY A 116 9.11 -43.90 17.06
CA GLY A 116 9.66 -44.01 18.40
C GLY A 116 10.27 -42.70 18.93
N PRO A 117 10.81 -42.69 20.16
CA PRO A 117 11.35 -41.48 20.78
C PRO A 117 12.56 -40.90 20.04
N PHE A 118 12.52 -39.61 19.77
CA PHE A 118 13.57 -38.87 19.07
C PHE A 118 13.83 -37.53 19.75
N LYS A 119 15.05 -36.99 19.60
CA LYS A 119 15.45 -35.68 20.10
C LYS A 119 15.33 -34.62 19.01
N LEU A 120 14.79 -33.46 19.36
CA LEU A 120 14.89 -32.25 18.56
C LEU A 120 16.20 -31.49 18.94
N PRO A 121 16.99 -31.02 17.95
CA PRO A 121 18.24 -30.33 18.22
C PRO A 121 18.02 -28.96 18.86
N ALA A 122 19.02 -28.48 19.63
CA ALA A 122 18.95 -27.21 20.35
C ALA A 122 18.46 -26.02 19.50
N ASN A 123 18.88 -25.98 18.23
CA ASN A 123 18.29 -25.11 17.22
C ASN A 123 17.35 -25.92 16.31
N SER A 124 16.05 -25.88 16.60
CA SER A 124 14.99 -26.53 15.81
C SER A 124 14.25 -25.54 14.89
N LYS A 125 14.87 -24.40 14.60
CA LYS A 125 14.32 -23.36 13.70
C LYS A 125 13.82 -23.97 12.40
N GLN A 126 12.55 -23.71 12.10
CA GLN A 126 11.89 -24.10 10.85
C GLN A 126 11.95 -25.60 10.52
N LYS A 127 12.16 -26.51 11.49
CA LYS A 127 12.40 -27.93 11.22
C LYS A 127 11.29 -28.57 10.36
N PHE A 128 10.03 -28.29 10.70
CA PHE A 128 8.85 -28.79 9.98
C PHE A 128 8.20 -27.75 9.06
N ALA A 129 8.84 -26.60 8.84
CA ALA A 129 8.20 -25.45 8.19
C ALA A 129 8.04 -25.57 6.67
N ASN A 130 6.98 -24.91 6.17
CA ASN A 130 6.59 -24.75 4.78
C ASN A 130 6.19 -26.05 4.08
N LEU A 131 5.75 -27.04 4.85
CA LEU A 131 5.20 -28.30 4.38
C LEU A 131 3.71 -28.09 4.04
N ARG A 132 3.45 -27.31 2.97
CA ARG A 132 2.12 -26.76 2.63
C ARG A 132 0.99 -27.79 2.48
N TYR A 133 1.33 -29.07 2.24
CA TYR A 133 0.35 -30.14 2.10
C TYR A 133 0.20 -31.03 3.34
N LEU A 134 1.04 -30.84 4.36
CA LEU A 134 1.03 -31.59 5.61
C LEU A 134 -0.31 -31.44 6.34
N SER A 135 -1.02 -32.55 6.56
CA SER A 135 -2.28 -32.59 7.30
C SER A 135 -2.10 -33.00 8.76
N ASP A 136 -1.12 -33.86 9.05
CA ASP A 136 -0.89 -34.43 10.38
C ASP A 136 0.56 -34.86 10.61
N ILE A 137 0.98 -34.78 11.88
CA ILE A 137 2.23 -35.34 12.40
C ILE A 137 1.85 -36.31 13.53
N LYS A 138 2.14 -37.60 13.34
CA LYS A 138 1.92 -38.66 14.35
C LYS A 138 3.22 -39.00 15.04
N GLY A 139 3.17 -39.32 16.33
CA GLY A 139 4.37 -39.65 17.10
C GLY A 139 5.15 -38.43 17.61
N LEU A 140 4.68 -37.21 17.37
CA LEU A 140 5.34 -35.97 17.82
C LEU A 140 5.34 -35.83 19.34
N GLU A 141 4.38 -36.45 20.02
CA GLU A 141 4.33 -36.60 21.47
C GLU A 141 5.52 -37.39 22.04
N ASN A 142 6.30 -38.08 21.20
CA ASN A 142 7.53 -38.79 21.59
C ASN A 142 8.81 -37.93 21.41
N ALA A 143 8.67 -36.64 21.07
CA ALA A 143 9.80 -35.73 20.87
C ALA A 143 10.40 -35.23 22.19
N ASP A 144 11.63 -35.63 22.49
CA ASP A 144 12.46 -34.98 23.51
C ASP A 144 12.91 -33.60 23.00
N THR A 145 12.33 -32.57 23.62
CA THR A 145 12.55 -31.15 23.34
C THR A 145 13.36 -30.47 24.43
N SER A 146 13.84 -31.21 25.44
CA SER A 146 14.45 -30.65 26.66
C SER A 146 15.74 -29.87 26.44
N ASP A 147 16.38 -29.98 25.27
CA ASP A 147 17.57 -29.23 24.87
C ASP A 147 17.27 -28.07 23.89
N VAL A 148 16.03 -27.91 23.44
CA VAL A 148 15.64 -26.90 22.44
C VAL A 148 15.66 -25.49 23.04
N THR A 149 16.41 -24.59 22.41
CA THR A 149 16.48 -23.16 22.74
C THR A 149 15.79 -22.29 21.69
N ASN A 150 15.75 -22.74 20.42
CA ASN A 150 15.09 -22.01 19.33
C ASN A 150 14.03 -22.88 18.65
N MET A 151 12.77 -22.45 18.73
CA MET A 151 11.60 -23.02 18.04
C MET A 151 11.05 -22.07 16.96
N SER A 152 11.85 -21.11 16.50
CA SER A 152 11.37 -20.09 15.55
C SER A 152 10.87 -20.72 14.26
N GLY A 153 9.61 -20.43 13.95
CA GLY A 153 8.91 -20.96 12.78
C GLY A 153 8.80 -22.47 12.72
N LEU A 154 8.84 -23.20 13.85
CA LEU A 154 8.87 -24.68 13.87
C LEU A 154 7.82 -25.32 12.94
N PHE A 155 6.60 -24.78 12.91
CA PHE A 155 5.46 -25.19 12.05
C PHE A 155 4.98 -24.07 11.11
N ALA A 156 5.88 -23.14 10.73
CA ALA A 156 5.51 -21.98 9.94
C ALA A 156 5.20 -22.33 8.48
N GLY A 157 4.03 -21.95 7.98
CA GLY A 157 3.62 -22.19 6.60
C GLY A 157 3.04 -23.59 6.33
N ASP A 158 2.70 -24.33 7.38
CA ASP A 158 2.06 -25.65 7.28
C ASP A 158 0.55 -25.47 7.14
N MET A 159 0.17 -24.98 5.96
CA MET A 159 -1.15 -24.39 5.69
C MET A 159 -2.30 -25.40 5.77
N LYS A 160 -2.03 -26.71 5.81
CA LYS A 160 -3.04 -27.77 5.99
C LYS A 160 -3.01 -28.47 7.35
N LEU A 161 -2.06 -28.16 8.23
CA LEU A 161 -1.97 -28.78 9.55
C LEU A 161 -2.99 -28.13 10.50
N ASN A 162 -3.99 -28.90 10.96
CA ASN A 162 -5.10 -28.40 11.82
C ASN A 162 -5.07 -28.93 13.26
N SER A 163 -4.24 -29.91 13.54
CA SER A 163 -4.12 -30.57 14.84
C SER A 163 -2.67 -30.99 15.05
N LEU A 164 -2.24 -30.98 16.31
CA LEU A 164 -0.88 -31.25 16.70
C LEU A 164 -0.84 -31.66 18.17
N ASP A 165 -0.22 -32.81 18.49
CA ASP A 165 0.08 -33.15 19.87
C ASP A 165 1.47 -32.60 20.25
N ILE A 166 1.46 -31.62 21.14
CA ILE A 166 2.64 -31.01 21.76
C ILE A 166 2.63 -31.18 23.29
N SER A 167 1.82 -32.11 23.81
CA SER A 167 1.55 -32.26 25.24
C SER A 167 2.80 -32.58 26.09
N ASN A 168 3.78 -33.25 25.48
CA ASN A 168 5.05 -33.62 26.09
C ASN A 168 6.21 -32.65 25.79
N PHE A 169 5.96 -31.50 25.15
CA PHE A 169 7.02 -30.54 24.85
C PHE A 169 7.57 -29.90 26.14
N ASN A 170 8.86 -30.14 26.43
CA ASN A 170 9.60 -29.34 27.40
C ASN A 170 10.14 -28.10 26.68
N THR A 171 9.62 -26.94 27.04
CA THR A 171 10.07 -25.65 26.49
C THR A 171 10.84 -24.79 27.50
N ASP A 172 11.32 -25.39 28.60
CA ASP A 172 11.98 -24.66 29.70
C ASP A 172 13.23 -23.89 29.24
N LYS A 173 13.95 -24.39 28.22
CA LYS A 173 15.13 -23.73 27.64
C LYS A 173 14.82 -22.81 26.45
N VAL A 174 13.59 -22.74 25.97
CA VAL A 174 13.24 -22.02 24.74
C VAL A 174 13.24 -20.50 24.97
N THR A 175 14.02 -19.80 24.16
CA THR A 175 14.13 -18.33 24.18
C THR A 175 13.48 -17.65 22.98
N ASP A 176 13.26 -18.37 21.88
CA ASP A 176 12.70 -17.84 20.63
C ASP A 176 11.57 -18.73 20.10
N MET A 177 10.34 -18.17 20.09
CA MET A 177 9.14 -18.77 19.50
C MET A 177 8.59 -17.91 18.34
N SER A 178 9.42 -17.01 17.77
CA SER A 178 9.00 -16.17 16.65
C SER A 178 8.47 -17.00 15.49
N ASN A 179 7.38 -16.56 14.86
CA ASN A 179 6.73 -17.26 13.74
C ASN A 179 6.27 -18.72 14.01
N MET A 180 6.34 -19.27 15.24
CA MET A 180 6.22 -20.72 15.48
C MET A 180 5.01 -21.40 14.82
N PHE A 181 3.85 -20.73 14.82
CA PHE A 181 2.60 -21.18 14.20
C PHE A 181 2.12 -20.23 13.08
N ASN A 182 3.04 -19.47 12.48
CA ASN A 182 2.73 -18.54 11.38
C ASN A 182 2.06 -19.27 10.22
N ARG A 183 0.90 -18.79 9.75
CA ARG A 183 0.11 -19.38 8.64
C ARG A 183 -0.35 -20.82 8.87
N LEU A 184 -0.32 -21.31 10.10
CA LEU A 184 -0.75 -22.67 10.43
C LEU A 184 -2.23 -22.87 10.09
N GLY A 185 -2.52 -23.95 9.35
CA GLY A 185 -3.89 -24.34 9.00
C GLY A 185 -4.67 -23.37 8.10
N MET A 186 -4.02 -22.40 7.44
CA MET A 186 -4.68 -21.38 6.60
C MET A 186 -5.61 -21.90 5.51
N ASP A 187 -5.28 -23.04 4.89
CA ASP A 187 -6.05 -23.64 3.79
C ASP A 187 -7.15 -24.59 4.28
N ASN A 188 -7.30 -24.76 5.60
CA ASN A 188 -8.30 -25.65 6.19
C ASN A 188 -9.68 -24.99 6.30
N ALA A 189 -10.71 -25.76 5.92
CA ALA A 189 -12.10 -25.37 6.09
C ALA A 189 -12.55 -25.31 7.56
N THR A 190 -11.85 -26.02 8.45
CA THR A 190 -12.06 -26.02 9.90
C THR A 190 -10.90 -25.33 10.60
N ALA A 191 -11.20 -24.65 11.70
CA ALA A 191 -10.18 -24.01 12.52
C ALA A 191 -9.25 -25.04 13.19
N THR A 192 -8.02 -24.60 13.41
CA THR A 192 -6.94 -25.33 14.10
C THR A 192 -7.25 -25.46 15.58
N ALA A 193 -7.06 -26.66 16.12
CA ALA A 193 -7.25 -26.98 17.53
C ALA A 193 -5.97 -27.61 18.09
N ILE A 194 -5.20 -26.82 18.84
CA ILE A 194 -3.96 -27.22 19.52
C ILE A 194 -4.04 -26.74 20.96
N ASP A 195 -3.74 -27.63 21.91
CA ASP A 195 -3.62 -27.25 23.32
C ASP A 195 -2.26 -26.58 23.56
N LEU A 196 -2.29 -25.27 23.81
CA LEU A 196 -1.11 -24.47 24.12
C LEU A 196 -0.77 -24.47 25.63
N SER A 197 -1.58 -25.12 26.48
CA SER A 197 -1.48 -25.02 27.94
C SER A 197 -0.17 -25.58 28.53
N LYS A 198 0.54 -26.42 27.78
CA LYS A 198 1.81 -27.06 28.18
C LYS A 198 3.06 -26.26 27.84
N LEU A 199 2.95 -25.21 27.02
CA LEU A 199 4.10 -24.40 26.62
C LEU A 199 4.55 -23.49 27.76
N ASN A 200 5.63 -23.87 28.46
CA ASN A 200 6.35 -22.96 29.35
C ASN A 200 7.05 -21.87 28.53
N THR A 201 6.63 -20.63 28.71
CA THR A 201 7.14 -19.46 27.97
C THR A 201 8.00 -18.53 28.83
N ALA A 202 8.28 -18.86 30.10
CA ALA A 202 8.95 -17.98 31.07
C ALA A 202 10.41 -17.60 30.71
N ASN A 203 11.01 -18.26 29.72
CA ASN A 203 12.34 -17.93 29.18
C ASN A 203 12.31 -17.33 27.76
N VAL A 204 11.13 -17.21 27.15
CA VAL A 204 10.97 -16.67 25.79
C VAL A 204 11.15 -15.15 25.79
N THR A 205 12.01 -14.66 24.90
CA THR A 205 12.30 -13.24 24.69
C THR A 205 11.67 -12.69 23.42
N THR A 206 11.30 -13.55 22.47
CA THR A 206 10.83 -13.15 21.14
C THR A 206 9.60 -13.96 20.73
N MET A 207 8.49 -13.27 20.44
CA MET A 207 7.21 -13.87 20.00
C MET A 207 6.65 -13.20 18.73
N ASN A 208 7.46 -12.43 18.01
CA ASN A 208 7.00 -11.74 16.80
C ASN A 208 6.49 -12.75 15.74
N ASN A 209 5.38 -12.41 15.10
CA ASN A 209 4.65 -13.24 14.12
C ASN A 209 4.16 -14.63 14.62
N MET A 210 4.22 -14.94 15.93
CA MET A 210 4.02 -16.30 16.45
C MET A 210 2.72 -16.98 15.98
N PHE A 211 1.61 -16.24 15.90
CA PHE A 211 0.30 -16.71 15.44
C PHE A 211 -0.21 -15.95 14.20
N ALA A 212 0.67 -15.24 13.49
CA ALA A 212 0.24 -14.38 12.38
C ALA A 212 -0.32 -15.23 11.22
N ALA A 213 -1.48 -14.82 10.70
CA ALA A 213 -2.30 -15.51 9.71
C ALA A 213 -2.72 -16.95 10.09
N ALA A 214 -2.55 -17.37 11.35
CA ALA A 214 -2.93 -18.71 11.79
C ALA A 214 -4.46 -18.87 11.87
N ASN A 215 -4.95 -20.04 11.48
CA ASN A 215 -6.38 -20.35 11.40
C ASN A 215 -6.93 -20.91 12.72
N PHE A 216 -6.70 -20.25 13.85
CA PHE A 216 -7.31 -20.62 15.14
C PHE A 216 -8.70 -20.00 15.28
N LYS A 217 -9.65 -20.68 15.93
CA LYS A 217 -10.96 -20.09 16.27
C LYS A 217 -10.89 -19.22 17.53
N LYS A 218 -10.14 -19.70 18.52
CA LYS A 218 -9.84 -19.06 19.80
C LYS A 218 -8.40 -19.41 20.17
N LEU A 219 -7.68 -18.47 20.75
CA LEU A 219 -6.38 -18.70 21.39
C LEU A 219 -6.56 -18.63 22.91
N ASP A 220 -6.26 -19.73 23.61
CA ASP A 220 -6.14 -19.74 25.08
C ASP A 220 -4.66 -19.54 25.45
N LEU A 221 -4.34 -18.36 25.97
CA LEU A 221 -2.98 -17.91 26.28
C LEU A 221 -2.78 -17.68 27.79
N LYS A 222 -3.70 -18.15 28.64
CA LYS A 222 -3.70 -17.87 30.09
C LYS A 222 -2.40 -18.31 30.81
N ASN A 223 -1.73 -19.35 30.30
CA ASN A 223 -0.48 -19.88 30.84
C ASN A 223 0.78 -19.19 30.28
N PHE A 224 0.64 -18.24 29.34
CA PHE A 224 1.80 -17.57 28.74
C PHE A 224 2.41 -16.57 29.74
N ASN A 225 3.69 -16.75 30.04
CA ASN A 225 4.49 -15.82 30.82
C ASN A 225 5.34 -14.98 29.86
N THR A 226 4.90 -13.76 29.57
CA THR A 226 5.56 -12.84 28.64
C THR A 226 6.56 -11.89 29.30
N SER A 227 6.85 -12.03 30.60
CA SER A 227 7.67 -11.10 31.39
C SER A 227 9.14 -10.93 30.94
N LYS A 228 9.61 -11.70 29.95
CA LYS A 228 10.92 -11.54 29.29
C LYS A 228 10.83 -11.14 27.82
N VAL A 229 9.63 -11.06 27.25
CA VAL A 229 9.42 -10.78 25.83
C VAL A 229 9.72 -9.31 25.53
N THR A 230 10.57 -9.07 24.53
CA THR A 230 10.93 -7.73 24.06
C THR A 230 10.33 -7.40 22.69
N ASP A 231 9.92 -8.40 21.90
CA ASP A 231 9.33 -8.21 20.56
C ASP A 231 8.06 -9.06 20.39
N MET A 232 6.94 -8.37 20.15
CA MET A 232 5.61 -8.92 19.85
C MET A 232 5.09 -8.46 18.47
N ALA A 233 5.96 -7.94 17.60
CA ALA A 233 5.55 -7.41 16.30
C ALA A 233 4.78 -8.47 15.49
N ASN A 234 3.64 -8.08 14.94
CA ASN A 234 2.76 -8.93 14.13
C ASN A 234 2.29 -10.22 14.84
N MET A 235 2.39 -10.34 16.17
CA MET A 235 2.13 -11.60 16.89
C MET A 235 0.78 -12.25 16.52
N PHE A 236 -0.26 -11.43 16.28
CA PHE A 236 -1.60 -11.85 15.87
C PHE A 236 -2.05 -11.27 14.52
N SER A 237 -1.14 -10.68 13.71
CA SER A 237 -1.52 -10.06 12.42
C SER A 237 -2.24 -11.07 11.52
N SER A 238 -3.33 -10.67 10.87
CA SER A 238 -4.15 -11.48 9.94
C SER A 238 -4.74 -12.76 10.53
N THR A 239 -4.72 -12.95 11.85
CA THR A 239 -5.26 -14.15 12.52
C THR A 239 -6.76 -14.33 12.28
N LYS A 240 -7.22 -15.58 12.20
CA LYS A 240 -8.65 -15.91 12.11
C LYS A 240 -9.34 -16.05 13.47
N ALA A 241 -8.62 -15.87 14.57
CA ALA A 241 -9.20 -15.91 15.90
C ALA A 241 -10.19 -14.75 16.09
N GLU A 242 -11.45 -15.09 16.38
CA GLU A 242 -12.50 -14.11 16.70
C GLU A 242 -12.35 -13.54 18.12
N THR A 243 -11.65 -14.28 18.98
CA THR A 243 -11.36 -13.92 20.38
C THR A 243 -9.93 -14.31 20.77
N ILE A 244 -9.25 -13.42 21.46
CA ILE A 244 -7.94 -13.64 22.10
C ILE A 244 -8.02 -13.02 23.49
N ASN A 245 -7.61 -13.75 24.51
CA ASN A 245 -7.38 -13.20 25.85
C ASN A 245 -5.88 -12.90 26.00
N VAL A 246 -5.56 -11.69 26.44
CA VAL A 246 -4.18 -11.21 26.66
C VAL A 246 -3.98 -10.67 28.09
N ASP A 247 -4.90 -10.99 29.00
CA ASP A 247 -4.95 -10.42 30.36
C ASP A 247 -3.73 -10.85 31.21
N SER A 248 -3.14 -12.00 30.89
CA SER A 248 -1.92 -12.54 31.52
C SER A 248 -0.62 -11.90 31.01
N PHE A 249 -0.66 -11.03 29.99
CA PHE A 249 0.55 -10.54 29.34
C PHE A 249 1.25 -9.42 30.12
N ASP A 250 2.35 -9.76 30.81
CA ASP A 250 3.35 -8.77 31.21
C ASP A 250 4.08 -8.24 29.96
N THR A 251 3.65 -7.06 29.49
CA THR A 251 4.27 -6.36 28.35
C THR A 251 5.34 -5.35 28.77
N SER A 252 5.73 -5.30 30.06
CA SER A 252 6.58 -4.23 30.62
C SER A 252 8.01 -4.15 30.04
N LYS A 253 8.47 -5.16 29.30
CA LYS A 253 9.75 -5.19 28.58
C LYS A 253 9.62 -5.10 27.06
N VAL A 254 8.39 -5.09 26.52
CA VAL A 254 8.16 -5.06 25.07
C VAL A 254 8.58 -3.71 24.50
N GLN A 255 9.40 -3.76 23.45
CA GLN A 255 9.94 -2.60 22.74
C GLN A 255 9.30 -2.40 21.36
N ASN A 256 8.73 -3.47 20.79
CA ASN A 256 8.12 -3.47 19.46
C ASN A 256 6.74 -4.15 19.50
N MET A 257 5.71 -3.40 19.13
CA MET A 257 4.32 -3.87 18.97
C MET A 257 3.79 -3.61 17.55
N SER A 258 4.67 -3.31 16.59
CA SER A 258 4.28 -3.01 15.21
C SER A 258 3.44 -4.15 14.60
N GLY A 259 2.30 -3.82 14.02
CA GLY A 259 1.38 -4.77 13.40
C GLY A 259 0.76 -5.81 14.34
N MET A 260 0.89 -5.70 15.68
CA MET A 260 0.53 -6.78 16.62
C MET A 260 -0.88 -7.36 16.39
N PHE A 261 -1.87 -6.52 16.05
CA PHE A 261 -3.25 -6.89 15.73
C PHE A 261 -3.69 -6.45 14.31
N ASP A 262 -2.73 -6.18 13.40
CA ASP A 262 -3.03 -5.81 12.01
C ASP A 262 -3.94 -6.83 11.32
N ASN A 263 -4.96 -6.39 10.57
CA ASN A 263 -5.88 -7.22 9.80
C ASN A 263 -6.56 -8.36 10.62
N CYS A 264 -6.77 -8.17 11.92
CA CYS A 264 -7.33 -9.22 12.79
C CYS A 264 -8.86 -9.35 12.67
N MET A 265 -9.37 -10.58 12.86
CA MET A 265 -10.82 -10.86 12.90
C MET A 265 -11.49 -10.60 14.27
N ILE A 266 -10.77 -9.96 15.20
CA ILE A 266 -11.20 -9.75 16.59
C ILE A 266 -12.25 -8.64 16.65
N LYS A 267 -13.36 -8.89 17.36
CA LYS A 267 -14.47 -7.91 17.53
C LYS A 267 -14.35 -7.04 18.78
N GLN A 268 -13.75 -7.59 19.83
CA GLN A 268 -13.51 -6.94 21.11
C GLN A 268 -12.12 -7.35 21.60
N LEU A 269 -11.31 -6.36 21.95
CA LEU A 269 -9.94 -6.56 22.40
C LEU A 269 -9.71 -5.70 23.65
N ASP A 270 -9.40 -6.33 24.78
CA ASP A 270 -8.98 -5.64 25.99
C ASP A 270 -7.44 -5.55 25.99
N CYS A 271 -6.91 -4.34 26.04
CA CYS A 271 -5.48 -4.06 26.21
C CYS A 271 -5.20 -3.28 27.51
N SER A 272 -6.14 -3.24 28.46
CA SER A 272 -6.02 -2.47 29.71
C SER A 272 -4.84 -2.92 30.58
N GLY A 273 -4.45 -4.19 30.52
CA GLY A 273 -3.27 -4.72 31.20
C GLY A 273 -1.92 -4.34 30.58
N PHE A 274 -1.88 -3.69 29.40
CA PHE A 274 -0.62 -3.46 28.69
C PHE A 274 0.21 -2.32 29.29
N ASN A 275 1.49 -2.60 29.59
CA ASN A 275 2.47 -1.63 30.06
C ASN A 275 3.37 -1.19 28.90
N THR A 276 2.90 -0.25 28.10
CA THR A 276 3.57 0.16 26.86
C THR A 276 4.73 1.15 27.03
N LYS A 277 5.16 1.47 28.26
CA LYS A 277 6.18 2.51 28.57
C LYS A 277 7.52 2.34 27.85
N ASN A 278 7.88 1.11 27.47
CA ASN A 278 9.14 0.77 26.80
C ASN A 278 9.00 0.57 25.29
N VAL A 279 7.77 0.65 24.75
CA VAL A 279 7.49 0.47 23.33
C VAL A 279 8.00 1.68 22.55
N THR A 280 8.71 1.39 21.45
CA THR A 280 9.30 2.40 20.56
C THR A 280 8.68 2.41 19.16
N ASP A 281 8.02 1.31 18.76
CA ASP A 281 7.31 1.18 17.49
C ASP A 281 5.91 0.57 17.71
N MET A 282 4.89 1.31 17.26
CA MET A 282 3.47 0.91 17.23
C MET A 282 2.89 1.00 15.81
N SER A 283 3.73 1.07 14.77
CA SER A 283 3.26 1.19 13.40
C SER A 283 2.38 0.02 12.99
N SER A 284 1.28 0.32 12.30
CA SER A 284 0.22 -0.62 11.93
C SER A 284 -0.38 -1.46 13.08
N MET A 285 -0.17 -1.14 14.36
CA MET A 285 -0.55 -2.02 15.49
C MET A 285 -2.02 -2.50 15.44
N PHE A 286 -2.93 -1.67 14.95
CA PHE A 286 -4.36 -1.95 14.75
C PHE A 286 -4.81 -1.61 13.31
N SER A 287 -3.93 -1.72 12.30
CA SER A 287 -4.32 -1.45 10.91
C SER A 287 -5.26 -2.54 10.38
N HIS A 288 -6.20 -2.20 9.48
CA HIS A 288 -7.16 -3.10 8.85
C HIS A 288 -7.96 -3.99 9.83
N SER A 289 -8.04 -3.62 11.11
CA SER A 289 -8.79 -4.35 12.13
C SER A 289 -10.29 -4.03 12.02
N GLU A 290 -10.85 -4.21 10.82
CA GLU A 290 -12.20 -3.78 10.42
C GLU A 290 -13.32 -4.29 11.35
N ASN A 291 -13.09 -5.38 12.09
CA ASN A 291 -14.07 -5.93 13.03
C ASN A 291 -14.11 -5.21 14.39
N ILE A 292 -13.11 -4.40 14.73
CA ILE A 292 -13.04 -3.64 15.98
C ILE A 292 -13.96 -2.43 15.88
N THR A 293 -15.00 -2.38 16.74
CA THR A 293 -15.96 -1.27 16.81
C THR A 293 -15.67 -0.28 17.94
N THR A 294 -14.97 -0.74 18.98
CA THR A 294 -14.49 0.06 20.12
C THR A 294 -13.09 -0.39 20.53
N LEU A 295 -12.26 0.55 20.96
CA LEU A 295 -10.89 0.28 21.40
C LEU A 295 -10.53 1.22 22.56
N ASN A 296 -10.24 0.66 23.73
CA ASN A 296 -9.82 1.44 24.91
C ASN A 296 -8.30 1.42 25.03
N LEU A 297 -7.68 2.59 24.90
CA LEU A 297 -6.22 2.79 24.97
C LEU A 297 -5.79 3.71 26.12
N SER A 298 -6.67 3.98 27.10
CA SER A 298 -6.42 4.94 28.19
C SER A 298 -5.14 4.66 29.00
N ASN A 299 -4.74 3.39 29.10
CA ASN A 299 -3.58 2.96 29.88
C ASN A 299 -2.26 3.00 29.08
N PHE A 300 -2.30 3.34 27.78
CA PHE A 300 -1.09 3.36 26.95
C PHE A 300 -0.20 4.54 27.34
N ASN A 301 1.08 4.25 27.59
CA ASN A 301 2.14 5.24 27.76
C ASN A 301 3.00 5.26 26.49
N THR A 302 2.73 6.22 25.61
CA THR A 302 3.43 6.32 24.31
C THR A 302 4.69 7.19 24.35
N SER A 303 5.13 7.64 25.52
CA SER A 303 6.23 8.63 25.66
C SER A 303 7.57 8.20 25.05
N ASN A 304 7.78 6.92 24.76
CA ASN A 304 8.97 6.39 24.07
C ASN A 304 8.75 5.98 22.60
N VAL A 305 7.52 6.07 22.10
CA VAL A 305 7.14 5.71 20.73
C VAL A 305 7.72 6.73 19.75
N LYS A 306 8.36 6.22 18.69
CA LYS A 306 8.97 7.01 17.60
C LYS A 306 8.19 6.86 16.29
N ASN A 307 7.49 5.74 16.12
CA ASN A 307 6.79 5.39 14.89
C ASN A 307 5.34 4.98 15.20
N MET A 308 4.40 5.76 14.64
CA MET A 308 2.95 5.50 14.68
C MET A 308 2.36 5.43 13.26
N LYS A 309 3.21 5.21 12.24
CA LYS A 309 2.80 5.04 10.84
C LYS A 309 1.66 4.02 10.74
N THR A 310 0.58 4.38 10.05
CA THR A 310 -0.58 3.53 9.75
C THR A 310 -1.20 2.82 10.97
N MET A 311 -0.99 3.31 12.21
CA MET A 311 -1.37 2.59 13.44
C MET A 311 -2.84 2.17 13.49
N PHE A 312 -3.75 2.97 12.94
CA PHE A 312 -5.18 2.68 12.85
C PHE A 312 -5.70 2.54 11.41
N PHE A 313 -4.83 2.64 10.40
CA PHE A 313 -5.19 2.68 8.97
C PHE A 313 -6.20 1.60 8.58
N GLY A 314 -7.34 1.99 8.01
CA GLY A 314 -8.33 1.08 7.44
C GLY A 314 -9.33 0.50 8.44
N ASN A 315 -9.52 1.12 9.60
CA ASN A 315 -10.49 0.66 10.60
C ASN A 315 -11.91 1.11 10.25
N SER A 316 -12.48 0.44 9.25
CA SER A 316 -13.73 0.81 8.57
C SER A 316 -14.99 0.86 9.46
N ASN A 317 -14.99 0.24 10.66
CA ASN A 317 -16.11 0.25 11.61
C ASN A 317 -15.84 1.02 12.92
N LEU A 318 -14.66 1.61 13.10
CA LEU A 318 -14.35 2.40 14.30
C LEU A 318 -15.04 3.78 14.20
N THR A 319 -15.92 4.11 15.16
CA THR A 319 -16.75 5.33 15.08
C THR A 319 -16.25 6.50 15.92
N SER A 320 -15.51 6.22 16.98
CA SER A 320 -14.82 7.22 17.81
C SER A 320 -13.50 6.67 18.32
N LEU A 321 -12.53 7.55 18.55
CA LEU A 321 -11.24 7.21 19.14
C LEU A 321 -10.73 8.37 20.01
N ASP A 322 -10.38 8.06 21.27
CA ASP A 322 -9.74 9.02 22.19
C ASP A 322 -8.27 8.64 22.39
N LEU A 323 -7.38 9.56 22.00
CA LEU A 323 -5.92 9.44 22.10
C LEU A 323 -5.33 10.62 22.89
N SER A 324 -6.13 11.27 23.76
CA SER A 324 -5.68 12.42 24.55
C SER A 324 -4.64 12.07 25.62
N ASN A 325 -4.47 10.79 25.94
CA ASN A 325 -3.39 10.28 26.80
C ASN A 325 -2.07 10.04 26.04
N PHE A 326 -2.03 10.16 24.72
CA PHE A 326 -0.83 9.86 23.94
C PHE A 326 0.20 11.01 23.99
N ASP A 327 1.32 10.79 24.67
CA ASP A 327 2.52 11.58 24.48
C ASP A 327 3.14 11.23 23.11
N THR A 328 3.00 12.15 22.16
CA THR A 328 3.55 12.03 20.80
C THR A 328 4.88 12.78 20.62
N SER A 329 5.46 13.33 21.70
CA SER A 329 6.64 14.21 21.63
C SER A 329 7.90 13.59 21.01
N LYS A 330 8.03 12.25 21.01
CA LYS A 330 9.15 11.53 20.37
C LYS A 330 8.81 10.96 18.98
N VAL A 331 7.57 11.09 18.51
CA VAL A 331 7.12 10.51 17.24
C VAL A 331 7.68 11.30 16.06
N THR A 332 8.25 10.60 15.08
CA THR A 332 8.80 11.18 13.85
C THR A 332 7.98 10.84 12.60
N ASN A 333 7.20 9.76 12.61
CA ASN A 333 6.35 9.36 11.48
C ASN A 333 4.91 9.05 11.95
N MET A 334 3.94 9.74 11.33
CA MET A 334 2.49 9.55 11.50
C MET A 334 1.78 9.32 10.15
N SER A 335 2.52 8.92 9.11
CA SER A 335 1.97 8.72 7.76
C SER A 335 0.83 7.70 7.77
N GLY A 336 -0.28 8.04 7.13
CA GLY A 336 -1.48 7.23 7.02
C GLY A 336 -2.12 6.80 8.34
N MET A 337 -1.79 7.43 9.49
CA MET A 337 -2.16 6.92 10.82
C MET A 337 -3.66 6.62 10.99
N PHE A 338 -4.55 7.42 10.36
CA PHE A 338 -6.01 7.26 10.36
C PHE A 338 -6.60 7.17 8.93
N SER A 339 -5.78 6.87 7.91
CA SER A 339 -6.31 6.82 6.54
C SER A 339 -7.29 5.66 6.40
N ASP A 340 -8.37 5.87 5.66
CA ASP A 340 -9.45 4.88 5.41
C ASP A 340 -10.29 4.49 6.64
N ASP A 341 -10.21 5.22 7.76
CA ASP A 341 -11.10 5.04 8.92
C ASP A 341 -12.47 5.66 8.63
N THR A 342 -13.14 5.12 7.61
CA THR A 342 -14.28 5.77 6.94
C THR A 342 -15.49 6.00 7.85
N ALA A 343 -15.68 5.20 8.90
CA ALA A 343 -16.76 5.36 9.87
C ALA A 343 -16.45 6.36 11.01
N LEU A 344 -15.21 6.85 11.12
CA LEU A 344 -14.77 7.69 12.23
C LEU A 344 -15.47 9.05 12.21
N LYS A 345 -16.16 9.38 13.32
CA LYS A 345 -16.94 10.61 13.51
C LYS A 345 -16.36 11.52 14.59
N GLN A 346 -15.55 10.98 15.49
CA GLN A 346 -14.92 11.70 16.59
C GLN A 346 -13.49 11.21 16.80
N LEU A 347 -12.53 12.14 16.84
CA LEU A 347 -11.12 11.84 17.04
C LEU A 347 -10.53 12.86 18.01
N ASN A 348 -10.21 12.44 19.24
CA ASN A 348 -9.62 13.31 20.26
C ASN A 348 -8.08 13.21 20.24
N LEU A 349 -7.43 14.26 19.74
CA LEU A 349 -5.96 14.40 19.66
C LEU A 349 -5.41 15.39 20.71
N THR A 350 -6.20 15.76 21.72
CA THR A 350 -5.82 16.80 22.68
C THR A 350 -4.52 16.45 23.38
N GLY A 351 -3.58 17.40 23.46
CA GLY A 351 -2.29 17.22 24.14
C GLY A 351 -1.15 16.70 23.27
N TRP A 352 -1.39 16.39 22.00
CA TRP A 352 -0.34 15.92 21.08
C TRP A 352 0.75 16.97 20.86
N ASN A 353 1.99 16.49 20.69
CA ASN A 353 3.15 17.32 20.38
C ASN A 353 3.84 16.79 19.11
N THR A 354 3.47 17.35 17.96
CA THR A 354 3.97 16.90 16.66
C THR A 354 5.29 17.55 16.22
N ALA A 355 5.99 18.30 17.09
CA ALA A 355 7.19 19.08 16.75
C ALA A 355 8.41 18.26 16.27
N ASN A 356 8.37 16.93 16.41
CA ASN A 356 9.37 15.99 15.89
C ASN A 356 8.93 15.23 14.63
N VAL A 357 7.68 15.38 14.19
CA VAL A 357 7.12 14.67 13.03
C VAL A 357 7.70 15.25 11.73
N THR A 358 8.19 14.37 10.86
CA THR A 358 8.71 14.72 9.52
C THR A 358 7.78 14.30 8.39
N ASP A 359 6.86 13.36 8.65
CA ASP A 359 5.98 12.76 7.66
C ASP A 359 4.54 12.66 8.20
N MET A 360 3.64 13.41 7.54
CA MET A 360 2.18 13.42 7.77
C MET A 360 1.42 13.05 6.49
N SER A 361 2.09 12.41 5.52
CA SER A 361 1.44 11.94 4.29
C SER A 361 0.25 11.04 4.62
N THR A 362 -0.86 11.22 3.90
CA THR A 362 -2.17 10.54 4.07
C THR A 362 -2.77 10.51 5.48
N MET A 363 -2.26 11.27 6.47
CA MET A 363 -2.60 11.08 7.89
C MET A 363 -4.11 11.07 8.20
N PHE A 364 -4.91 11.90 7.52
CA PHE A 364 -6.37 12.02 7.65
C PHE A 364 -7.11 11.71 6.32
N ALA A 365 -6.48 10.98 5.40
CA ALA A 365 -7.07 10.68 4.10
C ALA A 365 -8.29 9.76 4.23
N ARG A 366 -9.36 10.07 3.50
CA ARG A 366 -10.59 9.27 3.41
C ARG A 366 -11.30 9.06 4.76
N LEU A 367 -11.11 9.96 5.71
CA LEU A 367 -11.99 10.13 6.88
C LEU A 367 -13.34 10.69 6.43
N LYS A 368 -14.18 9.86 5.81
CA LYS A 368 -15.42 10.30 5.14
C LYS A 368 -16.46 10.89 6.08
N ASN A 369 -16.52 10.42 7.33
CA ASN A 369 -17.53 10.83 8.31
C ASN A 369 -17.04 11.83 9.37
N ILE A 370 -15.77 12.27 9.31
CA ILE A 370 -15.26 13.32 10.20
C ILE A 370 -15.77 14.69 9.74
N VAL A 371 -16.21 15.53 10.69
CA VAL A 371 -16.75 16.88 10.41
C VAL A 371 -15.85 17.98 10.98
N SER A 372 -15.22 17.70 12.13
CA SER A 372 -14.30 18.59 12.84
C SER A 372 -13.02 17.85 13.23
N LEU A 373 -11.87 18.52 13.13
CA LEU A 373 -10.56 18.05 13.59
C LEU A 373 -9.87 19.16 14.40
N ASN A 374 -9.78 18.97 15.71
CA ASN A 374 -9.07 19.87 16.62
C ASN A 374 -7.55 19.65 16.53
N ILE A 375 -6.91 20.28 15.54
CA ILE A 375 -5.46 20.18 15.27
C ILE A 375 -4.68 21.46 15.59
N LYS A 376 -5.29 22.44 16.28
CA LYS A 376 -4.72 23.78 16.59
C LYS A 376 -3.38 23.80 17.36
N HIS A 377 -2.96 22.65 17.88
CA HIS A 377 -1.75 22.46 18.68
C HIS A 377 -0.63 21.75 17.91
N PHE A 378 -0.84 21.45 16.62
CA PHE A 378 0.15 20.78 15.79
C PHE A 378 1.33 21.71 15.48
N ASN A 379 2.55 21.18 15.52
CA ASN A 379 3.74 21.88 15.07
C ASN A 379 4.29 21.16 13.83
N THR A 380 4.08 21.77 12.68
CA THR A 380 4.47 21.20 11.37
C THR A 380 5.85 21.64 10.89
N GLY A 381 6.61 22.42 11.68
CA GLY A 381 7.89 23.02 11.28
C GLY A 381 9.06 22.05 11.04
N LYS A 382 8.86 20.73 11.15
CA LYS A 382 9.78 19.68 10.69
C LYS A 382 9.21 18.80 9.56
N VAL A 383 7.94 18.96 9.20
CA VAL A 383 7.27 18.14 8.20
C VAL A 383 7.82 18.43 6.81
N THR A 384 8.19 17.37 6.09
CA THR A 384 8.71 17.41 4.72
C THR A 384 7.74 16.87 3.68
N ASP A 385 6.77 16.05 4.09
CA ASP A 385 5.74 15.47 3.21
C ASP A 385 4.32 15.61 3.84
N MET A 386 3.40 16.16 3.05
CA MET A 386 1.97 16.32 3.34
C MET A 386 1.10 15.79 2.17
N PHE A 387 1.64 14.87 1.37
CA PHE A 387 0.95 14.18 0.29
C PHE A 387 -0.40 13.65 0.76
N SER A 388 -1.49 14.03 0.09
CA SER A 388 -2.83 13.53 0.36
C SER A 388 -3.32 13.68 1.81
N MET A 389 -2.77 14.60 2.62
CA MET A 389 -3.00 14.65 4.08
C MET A 389 -4.49 14.66 4.48
N PHE A 390 -5.35 15.37 3.75
CA PHE A 390 -6.81 15.42 3.94
C PHE A 390 -7.59 14.88 2.72
N ASN A 391 -6.93 14.12 1.84
CA ASN A 391 -7.52 13.65 0.58
C ASN A 391 -8.79 12.83 0.83
N GLY A 392 -9.93 13.24 0.27
CA GLY A 392 -11.20 12.53 0.43
C GLY A 392 -11.78 12.58 1.84
N ALA A 393 -11.40 13.56 2.68
CA ALA A 393 -12.12 13.88 3.91
C ALA A 393 -13.45 14.58 3.57
N GLU A 394 -14.38 13.82 2.97
CA GLU A 394 -15.51 14.35 2.20
C GLU A 394 -16.40 15.33 2.99
N ASN A 395 -16.61 15.10 4.29
CA ASN A 395 -17.47 15.91 5.17
C ASN A 395 -16.73 16.89 6.11
N LEU A 396 -15.39 16.96 6.03
CA LEU A 396 -14.59 17.80 6.92
C LEU A 396 -14.79 19.29 6.61
N THR A 397 -15.20 20.07 7.62
CA THR A 397 -15.46 21.52 7.48
C THR A 397 -14.81 22.39 8.56
N ASP A 398 -14.51 21.83 9.74
CA ASP A 398 -13.92 22.54 10.87
C ASP A 398 -12.51 22.01 11.16
N PHE A 399 -11.48 22.67 10.61
CA PHE A 399 -10.08 22.29 10.75
C PHE A 399 -9.17 23.52 10.60
N ASP A 400 -8.74 24.11 11.72
CA ASP A 400 -7.84 25.26 11.68
C ASP A 400 -6.41 24.82 11.34
N ILE A 401 -5.91 25.27 10.19
CA ILE A 401 -4.53 25.06 9.71
C ILE A 401 -3.74 26.37 9.59
N SER A 402 -4.25 27.49 10.12
CA SER A 402 -3.64 28.84 10.03
C SER A 402 -2.24 28.94 10.63
N HIS A 403 -1.91 28.03 11.55
CA HIS A 403 -0.66 27.95 12.28
C HIS A 403 0.39 27.01 11.64
N PHE A 404 0.07 26.36 10.51
CA PHE A 404 0.98 25.39 9.88
C PHE A 404 2.22 26.06 9.25
N ASP A 405 3.42 25.67 9.71
CA ASP A 405 4.69 26.00 9.04
C ASP A 405 4.99 24.96 7.94
N THR A 406 4.75 25.36 6.70
CA THR A 406 5.01 24.53 5.51
C THR A 406 6.39 24.76 4.88
N SER A 407 7.29 25.53 5.51
CA SER A 407 8.57 25.98 4.93
C SER A 407 9.53 24.87 4.48
N LYS A 408 9.41 23.68 5.07
CA LYS A 408 10.20 22.48 4.73
C LYS A 408 9.43 21.46 3.88
N VAL A 409 8.13 21.66 3.67
CA VAL A 409 7.31 20.72 2.91
C VAL A 409 7.74 20.74 1.44
N THR A 410 7.96 19.56 0.89
CA THR A 410 8.38 19.37 -0.51
C THR A 410 7.24 18.85 -1.37
N ASN A 411 6.28 18.14 -0.77
CA ASN A 411 5.16 17.48 -1.45
C ASN A 411 3.83 17.82 -0.77
N THR A 412 2.93 18.47 -1.50
CA THR A 412 1.53 18.74 -1.13
C THR A 412 0.58 18.22 -2.20
N SER A 413 1.00 17.23 -3.00
CA SER A 413 0.15 16.66 -4.04
C SER A 413 -1.09 16.04 -3.40
N TYR A 414 -2.27 16.28 -3.98
CA TYR A 414 -3.58 15.82 -3.47
C TYR A 414 -3.95 16.25 -2.04
N MET A 415 -3.22 17.18 -1.41
CA MET A 415 -3.37 17.49 0.03
C MET A 415 -4.82 17.76 0.48
N PHE A 416 -5.62 18.46 -0.35
CA PHE A 416 -7.01 18.80 -0.08
C PHE A 416 -8.00 18.18 -1.09
N SER A 417 -7.52 17.34 -2.02
CA SER A 417 -8.35 16.78 -3.09
C SER A 417 -9.49 15.90 -2.58
N GLY A 418 -10.69 16.08 -3.10
CA GLY A 418 -11.88 15.31 -2.74
C GLY A 418 -12.57 15.81 -1.47
N MET A 419 -12.27 17.02 -1.00
CA MET A 419 -12.91 17.63 0.18
C MET A 419 -14.27 18.22 -0.22
N LYS A 420 -15.27 17.35 -0.37
CA LYS A 420 -16.57 17.68 -0.98
C LYS A 420 -17.37 18.80 -0.29
N LYS A 421 -17.08 19.16 0.96
CA LYS A 421 -17.78 20.24 1.68
C LYS A 421 -17.07 21.60 1.73
N ILE A 422 -15.78 21.71 1.40
CA ILE A 422 -15.11 23.02 1.46
C ILE A 422 -15.65 23.94 0.35
N THR A 423 -15.83 25.22 0.68
CA THR A 423 -16.30 26.25 -0.28
C THR A 423 -15.25 27.33 -0.54
N SER A 424 -14.37 27.56 0.43
CA SER A 424 -13.18 28.39 0.31
C SER A 424 -12.11 27.91 1.29
N ILE A 425 -10.84 28.14 0.97
CA ILE A 425 -9.72 27.90 1.89
C ILE A 425 -8.69 29.02 1.75
N ASP A 426 -8.18 29.51 2.89
CA ASP A 426 -7.06 30.47 2.92
C ASP A 426 -5.76 29.72 3.21
N LEU A 427 -4.80 29.85 2.30
CA LEU A 427 -3.48 29.24 2.39
C LEU A 427 -2.39 30.31 2.18
N SER A 428 -2.69 31.59 2.39
CA SER A 428 -1.75 32.69 2.17
C SER A 428 -0.58 32.74 3.16
N HIS A 429 -0.68 31.99 4.26
CA HIS A 429 0.39 31.73 5.21
C HIS A 429 1.34 30.60 4.77
N PHE A 430 0.98 29.77 3.78
CA PHE A 430 1.82 28.64 3.35
C PHE A 430 3.12 29.11 2.66
N ASN A 431 4.25 28.63 3.16
CA ASN A 431 5.57 28.91 2.62
C ASN A 431 6.00 27.87 1.58
N THR A 432 5.48 28.01 0.36
CA THR A 432 5.67 27.03 -0.72
C THR A 432 7.06 27.03 -1.40
N LYS A 433 8.06 27.70 -0.80
CA LYS A 433 9.43 27.87 -1.34
C LYS A 433 10.19 26.54 -1.56
N SER A 434 9.82 25.51 -0.80
CA SER A 434 10.44 24.18 -0.82
C SER A 434 9.68 23.17 -1.69
N ASN A 435 8.39 23.40 -1.97
CA ASN A 435 7.53 22.51 -2.74
C ASN A 435 8.07 22.25 -4.16
N THR A 436 8.09 20.98 -4.55
CA THR A 436 8.48 20.50 -5.89
C THR A 436 7.27 20.10 -6.74
N THR A 437 6.10 19.96 -6.12
CA THR A 437 4.84 19.54 -6.77
C THR A 437 3.62 20.16 -6.08
N LEU A 438 2.62 20.51 -6.88
CA LEU A 438 1.25 20.89 -6.46
C LEU A 438 0.20 19.99 -7.16
N PHE A 439 0.63 18.81 -7.61
CA PHE A 439 -0.16 17.90 -8.44
C PHE A 439 -1.47 17.51 -7.77
N GLY A 440 -2.60 17.78 -8.45
CA GLY A 440 -3.93 17.45 -7.91
C GLY A 440 -4.29 18.08 -6.57
N MET A 441 -3.62 19.15 -6.12
CA MET A 441 -3.72 19.61 -4.72
C MET A 441 -5.16 19.88 -4.23
N PHE A 442 -6.05 20.34 -5.13
CA PHE A 442 -7.47 20.62 -4.90
C PHE A 442 -8.38 19.84 -5.87
N SER A 443 -7.92 18.75 -6.49
CA SER A 443 -8.74 18.07 -7.50
C SER A 443 -9.98 17.41 -6.90
N ASP A 444 -11.07 17.42 -7.64
CA ASP A 444 -12.35 16.78 -7.31
C ASP A 444 -13.04 17.45 -6.10
N ASP A 445 -12.93 18.77 -5.94
CA ASP A 445 -13.52 19.55 -4.84
C ASP A 445 -14.86 20.20 -5.23
N ASP A 446 -15.93 19.39 -5.28
CA ASP A 446 -17.26 19.71 -5.87
C ASP A 446 -17.90 21.06 -5.45
N ASN A 447 -17.56 21.59 -4.27
CA ASN A 447 -18.13 22.83 -3.72
C ASN A 447 -17.13 23.99 -3.61
N LEU A 448 -15.86 23.80 -3.98
CA LEU A 448 -14.81 24.82 -3.88
C LEU A 448 -15.06 25.97 -4.86
N LYS A 449 -15.06 27.21 -4.38
CA LYS A 449 -15.36 28.43 -5.16
C LYS A 449 -14.15 29.34 -5.34
N THR A 450 -13.27 29.40 -4.34
CA THR A 450 -12.10 30.29 -4.27
C THR A 450 -11.01 29.73 -3.37
N VAL A 451 -9.74 29.93 -3.75
CA VAL A 451 -8.57 29.63 -2.91
C VAL A 451 -7.71 30.88 -2.78
N ASN A 452 -7.29 31.26 -1.56
CA ASN A 452 -6.32 32.34 -1.37
C ASN A 452 -4.89 31.78 -1.38
N LEU A 453 -4.16 32.07 -2.45
CA LEU A 453 -2.77 31.64 -2.69
C LEU A 453 -1.75 32.78 -2.56
N LYS A 454 -2.12 33.91 -1.95
CA LYS A 454 -1.25 35.09 -1.82
C LYS A 454 0.06 34.71 -1.11
N GLY A 455 1.20 35.23 -1.57
CA GLY A 455 2.51 34.99 -0.94
C GLY A 455 3.23 33.70 -1.37
N TRP A 456 2.57 32.79 -2.10
CA TRP A 456 3.18 31.54 -2.56
C TRP A 456 4.42 31.75 -3.44
N ASN A 457 5.46 30.94 -3.22
CA ASN A 457 6.75 31.01 -3.93
C ASN A 457 7.07 29.67 -4.61
N THR A 458 6.37 29.38 -5.70
CA THR A 458 6.41 28.10 -6.41
C THR A 458 7.68 27.85 -7.24
N LYS A 459 8.79 28.56 -6.99
CA LYS A 459 9.99 28.53 -7.86
C LYS A 459 10.64 27.15 -8.06
N ARG A 460 10.35 26.19 -7.18
CA ARG A 460 10.82 24.80 -7.24
C ARG A 460 9.79 23.81 -7.80
N VAL A 461 8.53 24.23 -7.95
CA VAL A 461 7.43 23.40 -8.44
C VAL A 461 7.67 23.02 -9.89
N ARG A 462 7.57 21.72 -10.18
CA ARG A 462 7.73 21.11 -11.51
C ARG A 462 6.39 20.73 -12.13
N SER A 463 5.41 20.30 -11.33
CA SER A 463 4.07 19.95 -11.80
C SER A 463 2.99 20.72 -11.03
N MET A 464 2.09 21.35 -11.80
CA MET A 464 0.79 21.88 -11.36
C MET A 464 -0.36 21.13 -12.07
N SER A 465 -0.06 19.99 -12.69
CA SER A 465 -1.07 19.19 -13.39
C SER A 465 -2.18 18.78 -12.44
N ARG A 466 -3.41 18.75 -12.94
CA ARG A 466 -4.64 18.45 -12.20
C ARG A 466 -4.93 19.34 -10.98
N MET A 467 -4.19 20.42 -10.72
CA MET A 467 -4.24 21.16 -9.45
C MET A 467 -5.66 21.54 -8.99
N PHE A 468 -6.55 21.87 -9.93
CA PHE A 468 -7.97 22.18 -9.75
C PHE A 468 -8.86 21.31 -10.66
N LYS A 469 -8.46 20.07 -10.96
CA LYS A 469 -9.22 19.22 -11.89
C LYS A 469 -10.54 18.80 -11.25
N ASN A 470 -11.64 18.94 -11.98
CA ASN A 470 -13.01 18.57 -11.59
C ASN A 470 -13.56 19.43 -10.45
N ASP A 471 -13.36 20.76 -10.50
CA ASP A 471 -13.86 21.70 -9.51
C ASP A 471 -15.04 22.52 -10.09
N PRO A 472 -16.25 21.93 -10.22
CA PRO A 472 -17.34 22.53 -10.99
C PRO A 472 -17.85 23.87 -10.44
N GLN A 473 -17.54 24.21 -9.19
CA GLN A 473 -17.91 25.48 -8.56
C GLN A 473 -16.78 26.53 -8.52
N LEU A 474 -15.57 26.22 -9.00
CA LEU A 474 -14.45 27.17 -8.98
C LEU A 474 -14.74 28.35 -9.91
N VAL A 475 -14.85 29.57 -9.35
CA VAL A 475 -15.22 30.78 -10.11
C VAL A 475 -14.01 31.67 -10.39
N ASN A 476 -13.14 31.83 -9.41
CA ASN A 476 -12.03 32.78 -9.44
C ASN A 476 -10.79 32.19 -8.79
N ILE A 477 -9.66 32.31 -9.49
CA ILE A 477 -8.34 31.90 -9.02
C ILE A 477 -7.29 32.88 -9.54
N ASN A 478 -6.45 33.40 -8.64
CA ASN A 478 -5.33 34.26 -9.02
C ASN A 478 -4.02 33.46 -8.96
N LEU A 479 -3.42 33.26 -10.14
CA LEU A 479 -2.14 32.56 -10.32
C LEU A 479 -1.06 33.46 -10.95
N SER A 480 -1.37 34.74 -11.15
CA SER A 480 -0.52 35.69 -11.89
C SER A 480 0.79 36.03 -11.17
N HIS A 481 0.87 35.79 -9.85
CA HIS A 481 2.07 36.00 -9.02
C HIS A 481 2.94 34.75 -8.87
N LEU A 482 2.52 33.59 -9.38
CA LEU A 482 3.25 32.33 -9.18
C LEU A 482 4.53 32.26 -10.02
N ASN A 483 5.64 31.89 -9.38
CA ASN A 483 6.92 31.68 -10.04
C ASN A 483 6.95 30.30 -10.72
N THR A 484 6.84 30.27 -12.04
CA THR A 484 6.80 29.05 -12.85
C THR A 484 8.13 28.71 -13.54
N ASN A 485 9.25 29.30 -13.11
CA ASN A 485 10.58 29.10 -13.71
C ASN A 485 11.09 27.63 -13.70
N SER A 486 10.46 26.73 -12.94
CA SER A 486 10.77 25.29 -12.88
C SER A 486 9.65 24.40 -13.39
N LEU A 487 8.50 24.97 -13.78
CA LEU A 487 7.32 24.24 -14.21
C LEU A 487 7.56 23.51 -15.54
N THR A 488 7.31 22.21 -15.57
CA THR A 488 7.37 21.34 -16.75
C THR A 488 5.98 20.88 -17.20
N GLU A 489 5.02 20.75 -16.27
CA GLU A 489 3.72 20.12 -16.54
C GLU A 489 2.56 20.91 -15.91
N ALA A 490 1.49 21.08 -16.68
CA ALA A 490 0.21 21.65 -16.23
C ALA A 490 -1.00 21.00 -16.95
N TYR A 491 -0.94 19.71 -17.22
CA TYR A 491 -2.04 19.00 -17.89
C TYR A 491 -3.27 18.87 -16.99
N GLU A 492 -4.45 18.87 -17.61
CA GLU A 492 -5.76 18.77 -16.94
C GLU A 492 -5.96 19.77 -15.77
N MET A 493 -5.19 20.86 -15.67
CA MET A 493 -5.12 21.71 -14.48
C MET A 493 -6.46 22.24 -13.98
N PHE A 494 -7.38 22.55 -14.90
CA PHE A 494 -8.74 23.04 -14.67
C PHE A 494 -9.79 22.17 -15.39
N LYS A 495 -9.47 20.91 -15.71
CA LYS A 495 -10.34 20.08 -16.54
C LYS A 495 -11.67 19.83 -15.82
N ASN A 496 -12.79 20.06 -16.52
CA ASN A 496 -14.17 20.04 -16.02
C ASN A 496 -14.58 21.18 -15.06
N ASP A 497 -13.87 22.30 -15.00
CA ASP A 497 -14.25 23.41 -14.10
C ASP A 497 -15.44 24.22 -14.65
N GLN A 498 -16.64 23.71 -14.38
CA GLN A 498 -17.87 24.18 -15.00
C GLN A 498 -18.15 25.66 -14.73
N SER A 499 -17.73 26.23 -13.60
CA SER A 499 -17.99 27.64 -13.24
C SER A 499 -16.88 28.61 -13.61
N LEU A 500 -15.74 28.14 -14.10
CA LEU A 500 -14.55 28.96 -14.35
C LEU A 500 -14.81 29.92 -15.52
N LYS A 501 -14.64 31.23 -15.29
CA LYS A 501 -15.00 32.28 -16.28
C LYS A 501 -13.80 32.87 -17.01
N THR A 502 -12.72 33.12 -16.28
CA THR A 502 -11.51 33.79 -16.78
C THR A 502 -10.29 33.33 -16.00
N VAL A 503 -9.17 33.11 -16.69
CA VAL A 503 -7.88 32.81 -16.04
C VAL A 503 -6.80 33.71 -16.66
N ASP A 504 -5.94 34.28 -15.82
CA ASP A 504 -4.83 35.12 -16.26
C ASP A 504 -3.48 34.52 -15.89
N LEU A 505 -2.70 34.13 -16.91
CA LEU A 505 -1.42 33.43 -16.80
C LEU A 505 -0.28 34.14 -17.56
N HIS A 506 -0.43 35.42 -17.94
CA HIS A 506 0.55 36.11 -18.80
C HIS A 506 1.97 36.20 -18.20
N ASN A 507 2.09 36.25 -16.88
CA ASN A 507 3.37 36.32 -16.18
C ASN A 507 4.11 34.98 -16.07
N TRP A 508 3.53 33.88 -16.57
CA TRP A 508 4.15 32.57 -16.43
C TRP A 508 5.34 32.37 -17.38
N ASN A 509 6.48 31.93 -16.83
CA ASN A 509 7.63 31.52 -17.62
C ASN A 509 7.43 30.09 -18.13
N THR A 510 6.82 29.95 -19.30
CA THR A 510 6.46 28.65 -19.87
C THR A 510 7.59 27.95 -20.64
N ARG A 511 8.82 28.48 -20.64
CA ARG A 511 9.95 27.97 -21.45
C ARG A 511 10.35 26.51 -21.19
N LYS A 512 10.06 25.98 -20.01
CA LYS A 512 10.35 24.60 -19.61
C LYS A 512 9.18 23.65 -19.78
N ILE A 513 7.97 24.15 -20.05
CA ILE A 513 6.76 23.33 -20.12
C ILE A 513 6.83 22.40 -21.33
N THR A 514 6.62 21.12 -21.06
CA THR A 514 6.52 20.03 -22.04
C THR A 514 5.08 19.64 -22.31
N GLU A 515 4.18 19.80 -21.32
CA GLU A 515 2.83 19.27 -21.40
C GLU A 515 1.75 20.18 -20.77
N VAL A 516 0.73 20.50 -21.58
CA VAL A 516 -0.50 21.22 -21.21
C VAL A 516 -1.76 20.55 -21.81
N SER A 517 -1.68 19.23 -22.04
CA SER A 517 -2.80 18.44 -22.54
C SER A 517 -4.04 18.64 -21.66
N GLU A 518 -5.19 18.86 -22.29
CA GLU A 518 -6.49 19.05 -21.62
C GLU A 518 -6.54 20.12 -20.50
N MET A 519 -5.59 21.07 -20.44
CA MET A 519 -5.43 22.01 -19.31
C MET A 519 -6.71 22.76 -18.90
N PHE A 520 -7.54 23.15 -19.86
CA PHE A 520 -8.83 23.81 -19.66
C PHE A 520 -10.00 22.99 -20.20
N ALA A 521 -9.79 21.72 -20.56
CA ALA A 521 -10.79 20.91 -21.23
C ALA A 521 -12.11 20.87 -20.44
N GLN A 522 -13.22 21.02 -21.16
CA GLN A 522 -14.58 20.93 -20.64
C GLN A 522 -14.91 22.04 -19.64
N CYS A 523 -14.42 23.27 -19.86
CA CYS A 523 -14.81 24.49 -19.13
C CYS A 523 -15.84 25.31 -19.93
N PRO A 524 -17.13 24.93 -20.02
CA PRO A 524 -18.10 25.57 -20.91
C PRO A 524 -18.46 27.01 -20.55
N ASN A 525 -18.10 27.50 -19.36
CA ASN A 525 -18.26 28.90 -18.95
C ASN A 525 -17.01 29.76 -19.15
N LEU A 526 -15.90 29.18 -19.58
CA LEU A 526 -14.65 29.89 -19.81
C LEU A 526 -14.81 30.84 -21.00
N THR A 527 -14.60 32.13 -20.75
CA THR A 527 -14.77 33.20 -21.75
C THR A 527 -13.46 33.78 -22.23
N ASN A 528 -12.41 33.76 -21.40
CA ASN A 528 -11.10 34.30 -21.73
C ASN A 528 -9.99 33.57 -20.97
N VAL A 529 -8.88 33.28 -21.64
CA VAL A 529 -7.63 32.85 -21.00
C VAL A 529 -6.50 33.74 -21.53
N ASN A 530 -5.85 34.48 -20.63
CA ASN A 530 -4.73 35.33 -21.02
C ASN A 530 -3.43 34.52 -21.00
N LEU A 531 -2.97 34.18 -22.21
CA LEU A 531 -1.74 33.42 -22.49
C LEU A 531 -0.64 34.33 -23.08
N HIS A 532 -0.77 35.66 -22.95
CA HIS A 532 0.19 36.59 -23.53
C HIS A 532 1.61 36.30 -23.01
N GLY A 533 2.62 36.42 -23.88
CA GLY A 533 4.01 36.15 -23.52
C GLY A 533 4.41 34.66 -23.45
N TRP A 534 3.46 33.72 -23.48
CA TRP A 534 3.78 32.28 -23.44
C TRP A 534 4.68 31.86 -24.61
N HIS A 535 5.73 31.10 -24.32
CA HIS A 535 6.66 30.56 -25.31
C HIS A 535 7.23 29.23 -24.82
N MET A 536 6.76 28.13 -25.42
CA MET A 536 7.01 26.76 -24.96
C MET A 536 7.83 25.97 -26.01
N PRO A 537 9.15 26.20 -26.14
CA PRO A 537 9.98 25.54 -27.15
C PRO A 537 10.17 24.04 -26.87
N LYS A 538 9.82 23.57 -25.66
CA LYS A 538 9.87 22.16 -25.24
C LYS A 538 8.52 21.44 -25.31
N LEU A 539 7.46 22.10 -25.76
CA LEU A 539 6.11 21.55 -25.79
C LEU A 539 6.03 20.30 -26.68
N THR A 540 5.74 19.15 -26.05
CA THR A 540 5.47 17.87 -26.71
C THR A 540 3.98 17.60 -26.81
N ASP A 541 3.19 17.93 -25.78
CA ASP A 541 1.73 17.73 -25.80
C ASP A 541 0.92 18.97 -25.36
N SER A 542 -0.12 19.26 -26.15
CA SER A 542 -1.16 20.28 -25.93
C SER A 542 -2.53 19.80 -26.44
N THR A 543 -2.68 18.48 -26.57
CA THR A 543 -3.85 17.80 -27.12
C THR A 543 -5.06 18.19 -26.31
N ASP A 544 -6.13 18.58 -27.01
CA ASP A 544 -7.43 18.88 -26.41
C ASP A 544 -7.40 19.96 -25.29
N MET A 545 -6.38 20.82 -25.25
CA MET A 545 -6.17 21.85 -24.20
C MET A 545 -7.40 22.72 -23.92
N PHE A 546 -8.20 23.06 -24.95
CA PHE A 546 -9.44 23.84 -24.83
C PHE A 546 -10.69 23.04 -25.25
N MET A 547 -10.65 21.71 -25.09
CA MET A 547 -11.67 20.83 -25.65
C MET A 547 -13.05 21.15 -25.10
N GLN A 548 -14.03 21.36 -25.99
CA GLN A 548 -15.41 21.73 -25.65
C GLN A 548 -15.62 23.09 -24.95
N ASP A 549 -14.65 24.01 -24.95
CA ASP A 549 -14.79 25.36 -24.36
C ASP A 549 -15.63 26.30 -25.23
N LYS A 550 -16.94 26.01 -25.28
CA LYS A 550 -17.91 26.59 -26.23
C LYS A 550 -18.24 28.07 -26.01
N LYS A 551 -17.77 28.70 -24.93
CA LYS A 551 -17.92 30.15 -24.68
C LYS A 551 -16.64 30.97 -24.84
N LEU A 552 -15.49 30.31 -25.06
CA LEU A 552 -14.19 30.95 -25.17
C LEU A 552 -14.20 31.96 -26.32
N ALA A 553 -13.88 33.22 -26.02
CA ALA A 553 -13.92 34.32 -26.97
C ALA A 553 -12.66 34.38 -27.84
N GLY A 554 -11.53 33.87 -27.36
CA GLY A 554 -10.34 33.71 -28.18
C GLY A 554 -9.12 33.20 -27.44
N VAL A 555 -8.07 32.88 -28.20
CA VAL A 555 -6.79 32.34 -27.71
C VAL A 555 -5.62 32.83 -28.56
N ASP A 556 -4.49 33.11 -27.90
CA ASP A 556 -3.22 33.38 -28.59
C ASP A 556 -2.42 32.09 -28.74
N LEU A 557 -2.32 31.60 -29.97
CA LEU A 557 -1.57 30.39 -30.33
C LEU A 557 -0.29 30.73 -31.12
N THR A 558 0.20 31.98 -31.06
CA THR A 558 1.37 32.44 -31.83
C THR A 558 2.62 31.60 -31.61
N ASN A 559 2.79 31.08 -30.39
CA ASN A 559 3.99 30.34 -29.97
C ASN A 559 3.74 28.84 -29.75
N PHE A 560 2.60 28.30 -30.20
CA PHE A 560 2.20 26.90 -29.99
C PHE A 560 2.48 26.03 -31.22
N ASN A 561 3.08 24.86 -31.02
CA ASN A 561 3.28 23.88 -32.10
C ASN A 561 1.99 23.07 -32.39
N ILE A 562 1.08 23.68 -33.14
CA ILE A 562 -0.26 23.14 -33.46
C ILE A 562 -0.28 22.02 -34.53
N HIS A 563 0.88 21.46 -34.91
CA HIS A 563 0.95 20.53 -36.05
C HIS A 563 0.28 19.17 -35.77
N ASN A 564 0.54 18.59 -34.60
CA ASN A 564 0.07 17.25 -34.23
C ASN A 564 -0.93 17.26 -33.06
N SER A 565 -1.23 18.42 -32.49
CA SER A 565 -2.14 18.58 -31.34
C SER A 565 -3.60 18.80 -31.79
N ARG A 566 -4.57 18.31 -31.00
CA ARG A 566 -6.02 18.60 -31.13
C ARG A 566 -6.48 19.84 -30.35
N ILE A 567 -5.60 20.81 -30.17
CA ILE A 567 -5.73 21.95 -29.24
C ILE A 567 -7.12 22.63 -29.13
N LEU A 568 -7.86 22.84 -30.25
CA LEU A 568 -9.17 23.50 -30.26
C LEU A 568 -10.35 22.56 -30.62
N ASN A 569 -10.28 21.30 -30.23
CA ASN A 569 -11.33 20.31 -30.47
C ASN A 569 -12.68 20.74 -29.86
N GLN A 570 -13.64 21.10 -30.71
CA GLN A 570 -14.94 21.66 -30.29
C GLN A 570 -14.89 22.94 -29.43
N ALA A 571 -13.76 23.65 -29.41
CA ALA A 571 -13.59 24.92 -28.70
C ALA A 571 -14.24 26.10 -29.42
N GLY A 572 -14.41 27.21 -28.70
CA GLY A 572 -14.66 28.54 -29.24
C GLY A 572 -16.13 28.92 -29.42
N ASN A 573 -16.44 30.19 -29.16
CA ASN A 573 -17.80 30.73 -29.19
C ASN A 573 -18.35 30.90 -30.62
N PRO A 574 -19.47 30.26 -31.00
CA PRO A 574 -20.04 30.37 -32.35
C PRO A 574 -20.57 31.76 -32.70
N LYS A 575 -20.80 32.64 -31.72
CA LYS A 575 -21.15 34.07 -31.90
C LYS A 575 -19.94 34.96 -32.18
N GLY A 576 -18.72 34.43 -32.08
CA GLY A 576 -17.47 35.15 -32.33
C GLY A 576 -16.33 34.57 -31.51
N PHE A 577 -15.34 34.02 -32.21
CA PHE A 577 -14.15 33.42 -31.64
C PHE A 577 -12.90 33.93 -32.37
N ALA A 578 -11.91 34.44 -31.65
CA ALA A 578 -10.69 34.99 -32.23
C ALA A 578 -9.49 34.07 -31.97
N VAL A 579 -8.74 33.74 -33.02
CA VAL A 579 -7.52 32.91 -32.91
C VAL A 579 -6.36 33.64 -33.56
N LYS A 580 -5.33 33.94 -32.78
CA LYS A 580 -4.08 34.53 -33.27
C LYS A 580 -3.11 33.38 -33.56
N LEU A 581 -2.72 33.24 -34.83
CA LEU A 581 -1.89 32.13 -35.31
C LEU A 581 -0.46 32.58 -35.58
N GLY A 582 0.49 31.74 -35.17
CA GLY A 582 1.92 31.90 -35.48
C GLY A 582 2.34 31.12 -36.71
N HIS A 583 3.64 31.09 -37.00
CA HIS A 583 4.15 30.49 -38.24
C HIS A 583 4.02 28.95 -38.33
N TYR A 584 3.57 28.27 -37.27
CA TYR A 584 3.50 26.81 -37.18
C TYR A 584 2.57 26.15 -38.21
N ARG A 585 2.81 24.87 -38.50
CA ARG A 585 1.99 24.10 -39.43
C ARG A 585 0.62 23.78 -38.83
N LEU A 586 -0.44 23.93 -39.61
CA LEU A 586 -1.82 23.68 -39.19
C LEU A 586 -2.42 22.45 -39.90
N ARG A 587 -2.76 21.40 -39.14
CA ARG A 587 -3.53 20.25 -39.64
C ARG A 587 -5.02 20.38 -39.34
N LYS A 588 -5.87 19.63 -40.06
CA LYS A 588 -7.30 19.49 -39.76
C LYS A 588 -7.55 19.11 -38.30
N SER A 589 -6.76 18.16 -37.77
CA SER A 589 -6.85 17.65 -36.38
C SER A 589 -6.82 18.73 -35.29
N SER A 590 -6.20 19.88 -35.54
CA SER A 590 -6.12 21.02 -34.60
C SER A 590 -7.46 21.60 -34.14
N GLY A 591 -8.56 21.32 -34.86
CA GLY A 591 -9.89 21.89 -34.58
C GLY A 591 -10.08 23.33 -35.09
N VAL A 592 -9.00 24.07 -35.36
CA VAL A 592 -9.01 25.46 -35.81
C VAL A 592 -9.92 25.64 -37.04
N GLY A 593 -10.94 26.50 -36.92
CA GLY A 593 -11.87 26.82 -38.00
C GLY A 593 -12.87 25.72 -38.40
N GLN A 594 -12.72 24.47 -37.94
CA GLN A 594 -13.53 23.34 -38.43
C GLN A 594 -15.03 23.47 -38.21
N ARG A 595 -15.44 24.19 -37.15
CA ARG A 595 -16.85 24.35 -36.74
C ARG A 595 -17.45 25.71 -37.12
N PHE A 596 -16.76 26.50 -37.93
CA PHE A 596 -17.11 27.89 -38.24
C PHE A 596 -17.42 28.09 -39.73
N LYS A 597 -18.62 28.60 -40.03
CA LYS A 597 -19.07 28.94 -41.39
C LYS A 597 -18.30 30.11 -42.00
N HIS A 598 -17.82 31.01 -41.15
CA HIS A 598 -17.07 32.20 -41.56
C HIS A 598 -15.77 32.29 -40.78
N ILE A 599 -14.65 32.46 -41.51
CA ILE A 599 -13.33 32.75 -40.98
C ILE A 599 -12.81 33.98 -41.74
N GLN A 600 -12.41 35.03 -41.03
CA GLN A 600 -11.92 36.26 -41.65
C GLN A 600 -10.66 36.76 -40.93
N ALA A 601 -9.61 37.04 -41.69
CA ALA A 601 -8.41 37.70 -41.18
C ALA A 601 -8.71 39.14 -40.72
N VAL A 602 -8.00 39.64 -39.71
CA VAL A 602 -8.16 41.02 -39.24
C VAL A 602 -7.58 42.01 -40.26
N GLY A 603 -6.33 41.81 -40.70
CA GLY A 603 -5.65 42.68 -41.67
C GLY A 603 -5.64 44.15 -41.23
N LYS A 604 -6.01 45.08 -42.14
CA LYS A 604 -6.20 46.51 -41.82
C LYS A 604 -7.48 46.82 -41.00
N GLY A 605 -8.17 45.81 -40.48
CA GLY A 605 -9.38 45.94 -39.68
C GLY A 605 -9.10 45.91 -38.17
N THR A 606 -10.17 45.84 -37.37
CA THR A 606 -10.06 45.54 -35.93
C THR A 606 -10.72 44.21 -35.62
N ILE A 607 -10.41 43.60 -34.47
CA ILE A 607 -11.00 42.32 -34.03
C ILE A 607 -12.54 42.34 -34.06
N ARG A 608 -13.19 43.48 -33.73
CA ARG A 608 -14.67 43.64 -33.79
C ARG A 608 -15.19 44.08 -35.17
N LYS A 609 -14.33 44.59 -36.06
CA LYS A 609 -14.67 44.99 -37.43
C LYS A 609 -13.56 44.50 -38.40
N PRO A 610 -13.41 43.17 -38.59
CA PRO A 610 -12.37 42.63 -39.46
C PRO A 610 -12.58 43.09 -40.90
N LYS A 611 -11.49 43.49 -41.57
CA LYS A 611 -11.48 43.95 -42.97
C LYS A 611 -10.53 43.13 -43.86
N GLY A 612 -9.93 42.06 -43.33
CA GLY A 612 -9.06 41.16 -44.09
C GLY A 612 -9.82 40.11 -44.91
N LYS A 613 -9.04 39.27 -45.60
CA LYS A 613 -9.50 38.19 -46.48
C LYS A 613 -10.33 37.14 -45.73
N LYS A 614 -11.34 36.58 -46.39
CA LYS A 614 -12.16 35.46 -45.90
C LYS A 614 -11.56 34.12 -46.33
N PHE A 615 -11.75 33.09 -45.51
CA PHE A 615 -11.22 31.74 -45.72
C PHE A 615 -12.28 30.69 -45.37
N THR A 616 -12.22 29.54 -46.03
CA THR A 616 -12.75 28.28 -45.49
C THR A 616 -11.69 27.60 -44.62
N ALA A 617 -12.08 26.68 -43.74
CA ALA A 617 -11.12 25.90 -42.95
C ALA A 617 -10.07 25.19 -43.84
N LYS A 618 -10.49 24.62 -44.98
CA LYS A 618 -9.60 24.00 -45.98
C LYS A 618 -8.60 24.99 -46.59
N GLN A 619 -9.01 26.24 -46.84
CA GLN A 619 -8.10 27.29 -47.32
C GLN A 619 -7.12 27.74 -46.23
N LEU A 620 -7.56 27.84 -44.97
CA LEU A 620 -6.70 28.15 -43.83
C LEU A 620 -5.65 27.05 -43.61
N PHE A 621 -6.05 25.78 -43.64
CA PHE A 621 -5.10 24.65 -43.56
C PHE A 621 -4.06 24.69 -44.68
N LYS A 622 -4.46 24.97 -45.93
CA LYS A 622 -3.51 25.14 -47.05
C LYS A 622 -2.52 26.28 -46.79
N LEU A 623 -2.99 27.45 -46.33
CA LEU A 623 -2.15 28.62 -46.04
C LEU A 623 -1.07 28.32 -45.00
N TYR A 624 -1.38 27.47 -44.02
CA TYR A 624 -0.48 27.05 -42.93
C TYR A 624 0.11 25.63 -43.15
N ASN A 625 0.07 25.06 -44.35
CA ASN A 625 0.63 23.72 -44.61
C ASN A 625 2.14 23.73 -44.95
N HIS A 626 2.70 24.92 -45.21
CA HIS A 626 4.09 25.10 -45.64
C HIS A 626 5.09 24.94 -44.48
N SER A 627 6.39 25.10 -44.76
CA SER A 627 7.40 25.11 -43.69
C SER A 627 7.15 26.27 -42.73
N ALA A 628 7.48 26.11 -41.44
CA ALA A 628 7.15 27.04 -40.37
C ALA A 628 7.89 28.41 -40.43
N LYS A 629 8.47 28.76 -41.58
CA LYS A 629 9.02 30.09 -41.91
C LYS A 629 8.15 30.86 -42.94
N LYS A 630 7.14 30.22 -43.56
CA LYS A 630 6.35 30.81 -44.66
C LYS A 630 4.88 31.12 -44.31
N SER A 631 4.32 30.52 -43.26
CA SER A 631 2.95 30.84 -42.81
C SER A 631 2.89 32.25 -42.22
N PRO A 632 1.80 33.02 -42.39
CA PRO A 632 1.70 34.37 -41.82
C PRO A 632 1.48 34.36 -40.30
N ARG A 633 1.85 35.45 -39.63
CA ARG A 633 1.33 35.80 -38.30
C ARG A 633 0.10 36.68 -38.51
N GLU A 634 -1.08 36.18 -38.16
CA GLU A 634 -2.36 36.86 -38.41
C GLU A 634 -3.40 36.41 -37.38
N THR A 635 -4.34 37.31 -37.09
CA THR A 635 -5.50 37.03 -36.26
C THR A 635 -6.71 36.72 -37.14
N TYR A 636 -7.39 35.62 -36.85
CA TYR A 636 -8.61 35.20 -37.53
C TYR A 636 -9.79 35.30 -36.59
N VAL A 637 -10.88 35.91 -37.07
CA VAL A 637 -12.16 35.94 -36.36
C VAL A 637 -13.12 34.95 -37.03
N MET A 638 -13.71 34.08 -36.23
CA MET A 638 -14.49 32.92 -36.65
C MET A 638 -15.91 32.98 -36.06
N TYR A 639 -16.93 32.70 -36.86
CA TYR A 639 -18.33 32.82 -36.43
C TYR A 639 -19.32 32.03 -37.33
N ASN A 640 -20.52 31.77 -36.82
CA ASN A 640 -21.56 30.94 -37.47
C ASN A 640 -22.84 31.69 -37.92
N GLY A 641 -22.90 33.02 -37.77
CA GLY A 641 -24.07 33.82 -38.11
C GLY A 641 -23.76 35.29 -38.36
N LYS A 642 -24.45 36.20 -37.63
CA LYS A 642 -24.20 37.65 -37.70
C LYS A 642 -22.78 38.01 -37.26
N LYS A 643 -22.35 39.24 -37.59
CA LYS A 643 -21.00 39.77 -37.32
C LYS A 643 -20.58 39.55 -35.85
N PRO A 644 -19.34 39.10 -35.60
CA PRO A 644 -18.93 38.60 -34.29
C PRO A 644 -19.01 39.63 -33.16
N GLN A 645 -19.54 39.20 -32.01
CA GLN A 645 -19.59 39.97 -30.77
C GLN A 645 -18.56 39.42 -29.77
N LEU A 646 -17.34 39.96 -29.85
CA LEU A 646 -16.27 39.63 -28.90
C LEU A 646 -16.34 40.56 -27.67
N PRO A 647 -16.02 40.06 -26.45
CA PRO A 647 -16.04 40.86 -25.23
C PRO A 647 -15.24 42.16 -25.36
N LYS A 648 -15.67 43.23 -24.68
CA LYS A 648 -14.96 44.52 -24.81
C LYS A 648 -13.51 44.44 -24.33
N SER A 649 -13.28 43.65 -23.28
CA SER A 649 -12.00 43.34 -22.63
C SER A 649 -11.13 42.31 -23.36
N PHE A 650 -11.58 41.77 -24.50
CA PHE A 650 -10.77 40.81 -25.26
C PHE A 650 -9.72 41.53 -26.11
N HIS A 651 -8.44 41.29 -25.82
CA HIS A 651 -7.27 41.89 -26.46
C HIS A 651 -6.19 40.82 -26.76
N PHE A 652 -5.24 41.15 -27.64
CA PHE A 652 -4.23 40.23 -28.20
C PHE A 652 -2.85 40.89 -28.28
#